data_AF-A0A6N7IA27-F1
#
_entry.id   AF-A0A6N7IA27-F1
#
_cell.length_a   1.000
_cell.length_b   1.000
_cell.length_c   1.000
_cell.angle_alpha   90.00
_cell.angle_beta   90.00
_cell.angle_gamma   90.00
#
_symmetry.space_group_name_H-M   'P 1'
#
loop_
_entity.id
_entity.type
_entity.pdbx_description
1 polymer ?
#
loop_
_entity_poly.entity_id
_entity_poly.type
_entity_poly.pdbx_seq_one_letter_code
_entity_poly.pdbx_strand_id
1 'polypeptide(L)'
;MPRPPGVHEPGRPPHPPGWGAPEDWLVPARRRRRFPGTALVLALVGILAVVLGGGAGLYYVLSGHTPGDPQLPPARIADTVLEAVPGGDVDGLHQVIGDVAAVGNTVVAAGSEYGGSIGRAQFLVSNDGGSTWRVAPVTVAEGGQLDGSAPSKVFGTSGGWLAFGGPSDRRTVWTSSDGRSWSQLGGGSDAFGVRDEVAQIARTSSGYVAAGYHAAGGDQRADLPVLWRSPNGTSWQRIGPDEVRLPTDGDTVGQLRFAAARGNVIVVGGDVVKGDEVADGLWRSTDAGRTWEPIDVPQADGSTGRVRGITANRFGFFALRQGGKDNHGVVLTSQDGAAWKPVGTLEPSGVEIADLQRIAGNDEGLAVLANTESDRSVVYRSGDGRRWEAPADLGENSFRALSSLTPAPGGSTIVVGTRLDSDQDPYLALARGTTRATEIEPQTVPGAVHQERTLRAIAAGDGNTVAVGSANGDAAAWISAGGSAGENSWTPARKDSLDGYGQQRLSGVAYGEAGWLAVGTDETDPLVATSEDALSWSRVDDELFEEGSWYRRAAAAAYGPAGYVVVGAERREGSLVEAAAWRSTDLESWERADDPDLENSEGGGWRWTGDVTADSARYVAVGAIGDPDAPGPRKERPAIWMSQDGMSWDVHQPTLPAEASYGYLSRAAIKGSTVAALGVGQSANGAFLFSVVSNDGGKTWRSVRLPDESRAAELETGAIAMTPTAEGFAAVSTSGAPATYDVVLWTSTDGASWRPITPRGTGLSGGGTQRVHGLTMLGGRLVGVGTSADFEGEHVTLWRTPPP
;
A
#
# COMPACT_ATOMS: atom_id res chain seq x y z
N MET A 1 37.39 -9.07 -22.86
CA MET A 1 37.38 -10.16 -21.87
C MET A 1 35.93 -10.60 -21.66
N PRO A 2 35.64 -11.88 -21.39
CA PRO A 2 34.27 -12.31 -21.11
C PRO A 2 33.79 -11.72 -19.77
N ARG A 3 32.54 -11.28 -19.71
CA ARG A 3 31.87 -10.92 -18.44
C ARG A 3 31.55 -12.20 -17.65
N PRO A 4 31.59 -12.19 -16.30
CA PRO A 4 31.09 -13.31 -15.51
C PRO A 4 29.57 -13.49 -15.70
N PRO A 5 29.01 -14.69 -15.44
CA PRO A 5 27.57 -14.88 -15.39
C PRO A 5 26.96 -14.06 -14.24
N GLY A 6 25.71 -13.62 -14.42
CA GLY A 6 24.98 -12.93 -13.35
C GLY A 6 24.77 -13.84 -12.15
N VAL A 7 24.88 -13.28 -10.94
CA VAL A 7 24.52 -13.99 -9.71
C VAL A 7 23.01 -14.20 -9.73
N HIS A 8 22.57 -15.45 -9.59
CA HIS A 8 21.17 -15.72 -9.25
C HIS A 8 20.94 -15.26 -7.82
N GLU A 9 20.10 -14.25 -7.63
CA GLU A 9 19.54 -13.97 -6.31
C GLU A 9 18.75 -15.21 -5.84
N PRO A 10 19.05 -15.76 -4.64
CA PRO A 10 18.18 -16.76 -4.05
C PRO A 10 16.85 -16.08 -3.69
N GLY A 11 15.75 -16.54 -4.29
CA GLY A 11 14.45 -15.90 -4.15
C GLY A 11 14.03 -15.75 -2.69
N ARG A 12 13.62 -14.54 -2.29
CA ARG A 12 13.18 -14.23 -0.92
C ARG A 12 12.09 -15.21 -0.47
N PRO A 13 12.28 -15.95 0.65
CA PRO A 13 11.24 -16.82 1.19
C PRO A 13 10.06 -15.98 1.75
N PRO A 14 8.84 -16.55 1.86
CA PRO A 14 7.66 -15.80 2.27
C PRO A 14 7.75 -15.30 3.72
N HIS A 15 7.40 -14.03 3.93
CA HIS A 15 7.22 -13.44 5.25
C HIS A 15 5.95 -14.01 5.93
N PRO A 16 5.91 -14.12 7.28
CA PRO A 16 4.68 -14.44 8.00
C PRO A 16 3.63 -13.33 7.79
N PRO A 17 2.38 -13.63 7.43
CA PRO A 17 1.36 -12.61 7.18
C PRO A 17 0.75 -12.08 8.49
N GLY A 18 0.99 -10.81 8.81
CA GLY A 18 0.48 -10.15 10.02
C GLY A 18 1.20 -8.84 10.37
N TRP A 19 1.58 -8.05 9.36
CA TRP A 19 2.55 -6.95 9.48
C TRP A 19 2.25 -5.78 8.54
N GLY A 20 2.82 -4.61 8.84
CA GLY A 20 2.56 -3.36 8.13
C GLY A 20 3.31 -3.23 6.81
N ALA A 21 2.73 -3.78 5.75
CA ALA A 21 2.88 -3.34 4.36
C ALA A 21 1.56 -3.67 3.62
N PRO A 22 1.11 -2.89 2.62
CA PRO A 22 -0.21 -3.05 2.02
C PRO A 22 -0.43 -4.43 1.35
N GLU A 23 -1.61 -5.02 1.56
CA GLU A 23 -1.88 -6.44 1.30
C GLU A 23 -2.36 -6.75 -0.14
N ASP A 24 -1.45 -6.67 -1.11
CA ASP A 24 -1.70 -6.90 -2.56
C ASP A 24 -2.05 -8.36 -2.98
N TRP A 25 -2.87 -9.10 -2.22
CA TRP A 25 -3.47 -10.38 -2.66
C TRP A 25 -4.74 -10.88 -1.92
N LEU A 26 -5.41 -10.08 -1.09
CA LEU A 26 -6.58 -10.54 -0.30
C LEU A 26 -7.95 -10.52 -1.03
N VAL A 27 -8.17 -11.39 -2.02
CA VAL A 27 -9.55 -11.72 -2.46
C VAL A 27 -9.76 -13.23 -2.72
N PRO A 28 -10.61 -13.92 -1.94
CA PRO A 28 -11.07 -15.28 -2.27
C PRO A 28 -12.00 -15.26 -3.48
N ALA A 29 -11.56 -15.84 -4.61
CA ALA A 29 -12.33 -15.87 -5.86
C ALA A 29 -13.73 -16.50 -5.69
N ARG A 30 -14.78 -15.67 -5.68
CA ARG A 30 -16.18 -16.09 -5.54
C ARG A 30 -16.59 -17.01 -6.69
N ARG A 31 -16.62 -18.33 -6.43
CA ARG A 31 -17.18 -19.35 -7.34
C ARG A 31 -18.65 -19.07 -7.64
N ARG A 32 -18.94 -18.33 -8.72
CA ARG A 32 -20.29 -18.14 -9.28
C ARG A 32 -20.93 -19.51 -9.61
N ARG A 33 -21.76 -20.04 -8.71
CA ARG A 33 -22.58 -21.23 -9.00
C ARG A 33 -23.57 -20.88 -10.11
N ARG A 34 -23.43 -21.52 -11.28
CA ARG A 34 -24.41 -21.45 -12.36
C ARG A 34 -25.70 -22.15 -11.91
N PHE A 35 -26.77 -21.39 -11.70
CA PHE A 35 -28.11 -21.95 -11.66
C PHE A 35 -28.67 -22.03 -13.10
N PRO A 36 -29.17 -23.20 -13.55
CA PRO A 36 -29.91 -23.29 -14.81
C PRO A 36 -31.28 -22.62 -14.65
N GLY A 37 -31.63 -21.68 -15.52
CA GLY A 37 -32.86 -20.91 -15.40
C GLY A 37 -34.02 -21.49 -16.21
N THR A 38 -35.17 -21.70 -15.57
CA THR A 38 -36.51 -21.75 -16.22
C THR A 38 -37.61 -21.57 -15.18
N ALA A 39 -38.52 -20.61 -15.43
CA ALA A 39 -39.86 -20.44 -14.82
C ALA A 39 -39.94 -20.32 -13.27
N LEU A 40 -40.82 -19.50 -12.69
CA LEU A 40 -42.18 -19.13 -13.11
C LEU A 40 -42.52 -17.65 -12.84
N VAL A 41 -43.60 -17.18 -13.45
CA VAL A 41 -44.24 -15.87 -13.22
C VAL A 41 -45.36 -16.02 -12.15
N LEU A 42 -45.86 -14.89 -11.62
CA LEU A 42 -46.94 -14.72 -10.64
C LEU A 42 -46.47 -14.74 -9.16
N ALA A 43 -46.94 -13.84 -8.26
CA ALA A 43 -47.87 -12.72 -8.45
C ALA A 43 -47.56 -11.52 -7.53
N LEU A 44 -47.93 -10.32 -8.00
CA LEU A 44 -48.21 -9.15 -7.17
C LEU A 44 -49.62 -9.28 -6.58
N VAL A 45 -49.79 -9.09 -5.26
CA VAL A 45 -50.92 -8.41 -4.58
C VAL A 45 -50.74 -8.53 -3.06
N GLY A 46 -50.89 -7.41 -2.34
CA GLY A 46 -50.76 -7.32 -0.88
C GLY A 46 -49.31 -7.06 -0.42
N ILE A 47 -49.04 -6.14 0.54
CA ILE A 47 -49.94 -5.32 1.37
C ILE A 47 -49.43 -3.86 1.38
N LEU A 48 -50.26 -2.92 0.92
CA LEU A 48 -50.05 -1.48 1.04
C LEU A 48 -50.89 -0.94 2.23
N ALA A 49 -50.54 -1.30 3.47
CA ALA A 49 -51.42 -1.01 4.62
C ALA A 49 -50.77 -0.81 6.02
N VAL A 50 -49.50 -0.41 6.15
CA VAL A 50 -48.96 0.16 7.41
C VAL A 50 -48.04 1.36 7.14
N VAL A 51 -48.62 2.46 6.63
CA VAL A 51 -47.86 3.68 6.25
C VAL A 51 -47.80 4.71 7.40
N LEU A 52 -48.40 4.44 8.57
CA LEU A 52 -48.48 5.36 9.72
C LEU A 52 -47.65 4.91 10.94
N GLY A 53 -46.49 4.29 10.70
CA GLY A 53 -45.53 3.92 11.75
C GLY A 53 -44.13 3.53 11.23
N GLY A 54 -44.00 3.14 9.97
CA GLY A 54 -42.74 2.61 9.42
C GLY A 54 -41.62 3.64 9.18
N GLY A 55 -41.92 4.95 9.13
CA GLY A 55 -40.91 5.98 8.80
C GLY A 55 -39.77 6.05 9.82
N ALA A 56 -40.10 5.96 11.12
CA ALA A 56 -39.10 5.82 12.17
C ALA A 56 -38.37 4.47 12.05
N GLY A 57 -39.10 3.35 12.00
CA GLY A 57 -38.50 2.01 11.99
C GLY A 57 -37.51 1.79 10.84
N LEU A 58 -37.81 2.29 9.63
CA LEU A 58 -36.90 2.18 8.50
C LEU A 58 -35.65 3.06 8.67
N TYR A 59 -35.77 4.26 9.26
CA TYR A 59 -34.61 5.07 9.62
C TYR A 59 -33.77 4.38 10.71
N TYR A 60 -34.39 3.84 11.77
CA TYR A 60 -33.68 3.13 12.85
C TYR A 60 -32.92 1.89 12.33
N VAL A 61 -33.52 1.12 11.40
CA VAL A 61 -32.87 -0.03 10.74
C VAL A 61 -31.76 0.39 9.77
N LEU A 62 -31.92 1.48 9.02
CA LEU A 62 -30.88 1.99 8.10
C LEU A 62 -29.76 2.78 8.80
N SER A 63 -29.95 3.20 10.06
CA SER A 63 -28.95 3.91 10.88
C SER A 63 -28.38 3.04 12.02
N GLY A 64 -28.62 1.73 11.99
CA GLY A 64 -27.99 0.77 12.90
C GLY A 64 -28.31 0.94 14.39
N HIS A 65 -29.41 1.61 14.73
CA HIS A 65 -29.73 1.99 16.10
C HIS A 65 -30.53 0.89 16.83
N THR A 66 -29.90 0.19 17.77
CA THR A 66 -30.63 -0.57 18.81
C THR A 66 -31.09 0.39 19.91
N PRO A 67 -32.38 0.38 20.33
CA PRO A 67 -32.83 1.18 21.46
C PRO A 67 -32.24 0.69 22.80
N GLY A 68 -31.08 1.20 23.17
CA GLY A 68 -30.40 0.86 24.43
C GLY A 68 -28.87 1.03 24.42
N ASP A 69 -28.25 1.17 23.25
CA ASP A 69 -26.79 1.28 23.16
C ASP A 69 -26.26 2.60 23.78
N PRO A 70 -25.19 2.57 24.59
CA PRO A 70 -24.70 3.75 25.28
C PRO A 70 -24.02 4.72 24.31
N GLN A 71 -24.42 6.00 24.35
CA GLN A 71 -23.70 7.06 23.63
C GLN A 71 -22.36 7.35 24.31
N LEU A 72 -21.30 6.72 23.79
CA LEU A 72 -19.93 7.02 24.17
C LEU A 72 -19.51 8.38 23.58
N PRO A 73 -18.62 9.15 24.25
CA PRO A 73 -18.11 10.39 23.69
C PRO A 73 -17.25 10.12 22.44
N PRO A 74 -17.22 11.03 21.45
CA PRO A 74 -16.32 10.94 20.31
C PRO A 74 -14.85 11.06 20.74
N ALA A 75 -13.93 10.73 19.84
CA ALA A 75 -12.52 11.00 20.03
C ALA A 75 -12.18 12.46 19.68
N ARG A 76 -11.00 12.90 20.12
CA ARG A 76 -10.40 14.19 19.75
C ARG A 76 -9.29 13.95 18.74
N ILE A 77 -9.30 14.72 17.65
CA ILE A 77 -8.12 14.91 16.82
C ILE A 77 -7.10 15.75 17.59
N ALA A 78 -5.87 15.26 17.67
CA ALA A 78 -4.88 15.68 18.67
C ALA A 78 -3.57 16.21 18.06
N ASP A 79 -3.53 16.46 16.75
CA ASP A 79 -2.33 16.83 15.98
C ASP A 79 -1.58 18.05 16.52
N THR A 80 -2.29 19.00 17.14
CA THR A 80 -1.76 20.23 17.76
C THR A 80 -1.48 20.09 19.26
N VAL A 81 -1.36 18.85 19.73
CA VAL A 81 -1.07 18.48 21.13
C VAL A 81 -0.02 17.37 21.14
N LEU A 82 -0.14 16.44 20.20
CA LEU A 82 0.81 15.42 19.82
C LEU A 82 1.51 15.88 18.53
N GLU A 83 2.15 17.05 18.60
CA GLU A 83 2.89 17.60 17.47
C GLU A 83 4.11 16.71 17.16
N ALA A 84 4.33 16.45 15.87
CA ALA A 84 5.56 15.84 15.39
C ALA A 84 6.72 16.84 15.55
N VAL A 85 7.93 16.36 15.85
CA VAL A 85 9.09 17.26 15.96
C VAL A 85 9.45 17.79 14.56
N PRO A 86 9.58 19.11 14.35
CA PRO A 86 9.85 19.65 13.01
C PRO A 86 11.22 19.27 12.46
N GLY A 87 11.29 19.06 11.14
CA GLY A 87 12.56 18.94 10.40
C GLY A 87 13.21 17.57 10.47
N GLY A 88 12.46 16.49 10.27
CA GLY A 88 13.01 15.29 9.62
C GLY A 88 13.30 15.59 8.15
N ASP A 89 14.26 14.89 7.55
CA ASP A 89 14.59 15.02 6.12
C ASP A 89 13.63 14.20 5.22
N VAL A 90 12.87 13.29 5.82
CA VAL A 90 11.84 12.41 5.23
C VAL A 90 10.44 12.76 5.76
N ASP A 91 9.37 12.33 5.06
CA ASP A 91 7.97 12.54 5.52
C ASP A 91 7.26 11.28 6.07
N GLY A 92 7.92 10.12 5.96
CA GLY A 92 7.48 8.83 6.47
C GLY A 92 6.48 8.07 5.59
N LEU A 93 6.03 8.68 4.50
CA LEU A 93 5.23 8.06 3.46
C LEU A 93 6.13 7.66 2.27
N HIS A 94 5.50 7.22 1.19
CA HIS A 94 6.16 6.92 -0.08
C HIS A 94 5.32 7.47 -1.23
N GLN A 95 5.91 8.24 -2.13
CA GLN A 95 5.25 8.88 -3.25
C GLN A 95 5.89 8.52 -4.60
N VAL A 96 5.04 8.13 -5.56
CA VAL A 96 5.47 7.65 -6.88
C VAL A 96 4.67 8.35 -7.97
N ILE A 97 5.33 9.06 -8.90
CA ILE A 97 4.67 9.63 -10.09
C ILE A 97 4.89 8.70 -11.30
N GLY A 98 3.96 7.77 -11.49
CA GLY A 98 4.05 6.73 -12.52
C GLY A 98 3.85 7.18 -13.96
N ASP A 99 3.24 8.35 -14.20
CA ASP A 99 2.98 8.86 -15.57
C ASP A 99 2.68 10.37 -15.67
N VAL A 100 2.81 10.95 -16.87
CA VAL A 100 2.56 12.37 -17.14
C VAL A 100 2.03 12.62 -18.56
N ALA A 101 1.03 13.50 -18.70
CA ALA A 101 0.45 13.86 -20.00
C ALA A 101 0.16 15.38 -20.10
N ALA A 102 0.29 15.93 -21.30
CA ALA A 102 0.02 17.35 -21.59
C ALA A 102 -0.95 17.54 -22.77
N VAL A 103 -1.85 18.52 -22.63
CA VAL A 103 -2.82 18.96 -23.66
C VAL A 103 -2.83 20.50 -23.67
N GLY A 104 -2.09 21.08 -24.62
CA GLY A 104 -1.78 22.52 -24.59
C GLY A 104 -1.11 22.90 -23.27
N ASN A 105 -1.51 24.04 -22.69
CA ASN A 105 -0.95 24.54 -21.43
C ASN A 105 -1.25 23.67 -20.19
N THR A 106 -2.19 22.72 -20.27
CA THR A 106 -2.52 21.86 -19.13
C THR A 106 -1.63 20.63 -19.13
N VAL A 107 -0.90 20.40 -18.03
CA VAL A 107 -0.13 19.17 -17.80
C VAL A 107 -0.68 18.51 -16.54
N VAL A 108 -0.87 17.20 -16.57
CA VAL A 108 -1.18 16.40 -15.38
C VAL A 108 -0.11 15.33 -15.21
N ALA A 109 0.52 15.32 -14.04
CA ALA A 109 1.32 14.22 -13.53
C ALA A 109 0.44 13.40 -12.58
N ALA A 110 0.44 12.08 -12.71
CA ALA A 110 -0.39 11.18 -11.91
C ALA A 110 0.47 10.17 -11.16
N GLY A 111 0.11 9.96 -9.90
CA GLY A 111 0.89 9.17 -8.97
C GLY A 111 0.12 8.85 -7.71
N SER A 112 0.84 8.33 -6.72
CA SER A 112 0.23 7.89 -5.46
C SER A 112 1.14 8.06 -4.28
N GLU A 113 0.53 8.32 -3.14
CA GLU A 113 1.16 8.32 -1.82
C GLU A 113 0.69 7.09 -1.03
N TYR A 114 1.59 6.38 -0.37
CA TYR A 114 1.33 5.16 0.41
C TYR A 114 2.29 5.04 1.61
N GLY A 115 2.32 3.87 2.27
CA GLY A 115 3.07 3.64 3.53
C GLY A 115 2.22 3.95 4.77
N GLY A 116 1.45 5.04 4.72
CA GLY A 116 0.48 5.42 5.75
C GLY A 116 -0.86 4.67 5.71
N SER A 117 -1.81 5.18 6.48
CA SER A 117 -3.12 4.58 6.80
C SER A 117 -4.04 4.29 5.62
N ILE A 118 -3.93 5.07 4.55
CA ILE A 118 -4.73 4.99 3.31
C ILE A 118 -3.80 5.38 2.16
N GLY A 119 -3.81 4.63 1.05
CA GLY A 119 -3.15 5.05 -0.19
C GLY A 119 -3.93 6.20 -0.87
N ARG A 120 -3.26 7.30 -1.22
CA ARG A 120 -3.91 8.48 -1.82
C ARG A 120 -3.62 8.58 -3.31
N ALA A 121 -4.65 8.82 -4.10
CA ALA A 121 -4.53 9.15 -5.52
C ALA A 121 -4.05 10.59 -5.70
N GLN A 122 -2.82 10.78 -6.15
CA GLN A 122 -2.27 12.11 -6.41
C GLN A 122 -2.36 12.49 -7.89
N PHE A 123 -2.89 13.69 -8.15
CA PHE A 123 -2.91 14.33 -9.46
C PHE A 123 -2.33 15.73 -9.35
N LEU A 124 -1.07 15.92 -9.72
CA LEU A 124 -0.46 17.24 -9.78
C LEU A 124 -0.82 17.86 -11.13
N VAL A 125 -1.42 19.05 -11.13
CA VAL A 125 -1.84 19.76 -12.34
C VAL A 125 -1.13 21.11 -12.50
N SER A 126 -0.58 21.33 -13.69
CA SER A 126 -0.04 22.60 -14.16
C SER A 126 -0.93 23.20 -15.25
N ASN A 127 -0.92 24.53 -15.37
CA ASN A 127 -1.74 25.29 -16.34
C ASN A 127 -0.92 26.29 -17.18
N ASP A 128 0.40 26.23 -17.08
CA ASP A 128 1.38 27.11 -17.73
C ASP A 128 2.53 26.32 -18.39
N GLY A 129 2.30 25.04 -18.72
CA GLY A 129 3.33 24.17 -19.31
C GLY A 129 4.38 23.70 -18.30
N GLY A 130 3.94 23.33 -17.09
CA GLY A 130 4.77 22.74 -16.03
C GLY A 130 5.61 23.73 -15.23
N SER A 131 5.29 25.02 -15.26
CA SER A 131 6.01 26.06 -14.51
C SER A 131 5.46 26.32 -13.11
N THR A 132 4.15 26.14 -12.91
CA THR A 132 3.50 26.13 -11.59
C THR A 132 2.57 24.92 -11.47
N TRP A 133 2.44 24.39 -10.27
CA TRP A 133 1.72 23.15 -9.98
C TRP A 133 0.81 23.32 -8.75
N ARG A 134 -0.19 22.46 -8.65
CA ARG A 134 -1.10 22.28 -7.49
C ARG A 134 -1.65 20.87 -7.50
N VAL A 135 -2.15 20.37 -6.38
CA VAL A 135 -2.99 19.17 -6.37
C VAL A 135 -4.35 19.45 -7.04
N ALA A 136 -4.85 18.49 -7.81
CA ALA A 136 -6.21 18.47 -8.34
C ALA A 136 -7.11 17.62 -7.42
N PRO A 137 -8.25 18.15 -6.92
CA PRO A 137 -9.14 17.40 -6.03
C PRO A 137 -9.76 16.19 -6.73
N VAL A 138 -9.95 15.11 -5.99
CA VAL A 138 -10.51 13.84 -6.45
C VAL A 138 -11.85 13.59 -5.75
N THR A 139 -12.83 13.06 -6.47
CA THR A 139 -14.21 12.79 -6.00
C THR A 139 -14.71 11.45 -6.54
N VAL A 140 -15.82 10.90 -6.03
CA VAL A 140 -16.47 9.70 -6.62
C VAL A 140 -17.67 10.11 -7.47
N ALA A 141 -17.77 9.59 -8.69
CA ALA A 141 -18.74 10.01 -9.70
C ALA A 141 -20.22 9.80 -9.32
N GLU A 142 -20.51 8.78 -8.51
CA GLU A 142 -21.86 8.47 -8.01
C GLU A 142 -22.08 8.94 -6.56
N GLY A 143 -21.12 9.67 -5.99
CA GLY A 143 -20.99 9.87 -4.55
C GLY A 143 -20.38 8.65 -3.84
N GLY A 144 -20.16 8.78 -2.53
CA GLY A 144 -19.42 7.79 -1.73
C GLY A 144 -18.00 8.26 -1.41
N GLN A 145 -17.17 7.35 -0.90
CA GLN A 145 -15.78 7.61 -0.51
C GLN A 145 -14.80 7.03 -1.53
N LEU A 146 -13.64 7.65 -1.68
CA LEU A 146 -12.53 7.12 -2.49
C LEU A 146 -12.00 5.83 -1.84
N ASP A 147 -11.50 4.91 -2.66
CA ASP A 147 -11.28 3.51 -2.26
C ASP A 147 -9.81 3.13 -1.95
N GLY A 148 -8.93 4.12 -1.85
CA GLY A 148 -7.49 3.94 -1.62
C GLY A 148 -6.65 3.63 -2.87
N SER A 149 -7.23 3.59 -4.07
CA SER A 149 -6.50 3.19 -5.28
C SER A 149 -5.45 4.22 -5.73
N ALA A 150 -4.29 3.73 -6.15
CA ALA A 150 -3.20 4.50 -6.75
C ALA A 150 -3.32 4.59 -8.29
N PRO A 151 -3.37 5.78 -8.94
CA PRO A 151 -3.27 5.92 -10.39
C PRO A 151 -1.81 5.77 -10.85
N SER A 152 -1.57 4.88 -11.82
CA SER A 152 -0.25 4.59 -12.36
C SER A 152 -0.06 5.01 -13.82
N LYS A 153 -1.13 5.41 -14.52
CA LYS A 153 -1.14 5.87 -15.93
C LYS A 153 -2.10 7.04 -16.12
N VAL A 154 -1.76 8.03 -16.95
CA VAL A 154 -2.60 9.22 -17.23
C VAL A 154 -2.56 9.63 -18.71
N PHE A 155 -3.73 9.94 -19.27
CA PHE A 155 -3.90 10.24 -20.69
C PHE A 155 -4.81 11.46 -20.87
N GLY A 156 -4.26 12.51 -21.47
CA GLY A 156 -5.02 13.71 -21.85
C GLY A 156 -5.35 13.73 -23.35
N THR A 157 -6.51 14.29 -23.68
CA THR A 157 -6.84 14.66 -25.07
C THR A 157 -7.75 15.90 -25.12
N SER A 158 -7.95 16.46 -26.31
CA SER A 158 -8.87 17.59 -26.48
C SER A 158 -10.32 17.14 -26.21
N GLY A 159 -10.86 17.61 -25.08
CA GLY A 159 -12.21 17.27 -24.61
C GLY A 159 -12.29 16.17 -23.54
N GLY A 160 -11.17 15.73 -22.95
CA GLY A 160 -11.21 14.87 -21.75
C GLY A 160 -9.88 14.25 -21.36
N TRP A 161 -9.80 13.79 -20.12
CA TRP A 161 -8.65 13.14 -19.50
C TRP A 161 -9.09 11.86 -18.79
N LEU A 162 -8.22 10.85 -18.78
CA LEU A 162 -8.42 9.56 -18.12
C LEU A 162 -7.17 9.16 -17.33
N ALA A 163 -7.35 8.42 -16.24
CA ALA A 163 -6.26 7.77 -15.53
C ALA A 163 -6.67 6.36 -15.06
N PHE A 164 -5.68 5.49 -14.92
CA PHE A 164 -5.86 4.07 -14.60
C PHE A 164 -4.89 3.63 -13.50
N GLY A 165 -5.31 2.67 -12.70
CA GLY A 165 -4.53 2.17 -11.57
C GLY A 165 -5.39 1.34 -10.61
N GLY A 166 -4.95 1.19 -9.36
CA GLY A 166 -5.49 0.17 -8.46
C GLY A 166 -5.07 -1.26 -8.84
N PRO A 167 -5.41 -2.25 -8.00
CA PRO A 167 -4.87 -3.61 -8.07
C PRO A 167 -5.33 -4.37 -9.32
N SER A 168 -4.60 -5.44 -9.66
CA SER A 168 -4.79 -6.19 -10.91
C SER A 168 -6.13 -6.93 -11.04
N ASP A 169 -6.90 -7.05 -9.96
CA ASP A 169 -8.23 -7.67 -9.90
C ASP A 169 -9.40 -6.67 -9.83
N ARG A 170 -9.15 -5.43 -9.40
CA ARG A 170 -10.10 -4.29 -9.46
C ARG A 170 -9.41 -3.05 -10.00
N ARG A 171 -9.38 -2.93 -11.34
CA ARG A 171 -8.84 -1.73 -11.99
C ARG A 171 -9.75 -0.53 -11.78
N THR A 172 -9.21 0.48 -11.11
CA THR A 172 -9.85 1.77 -10.85
C THR A 172 -9.59 2.74 -12.00
N VAL A 173 -10.60 3.54 -12.32
CA VAL A 173 -10.59 4.50 -13.43
C VAL A 173 -10.99 5.87 -12.90
N TRP A 174 -10.18 6.88 -13.18
CA TRP A 174 -10.51 8.29 -12.93
C TRP A 174 -10.71 9.02 -14.25
N THR A 175 -11.59 9.99 -14.25
CA THR A 175 -11.89 10.83 -15.42
C THR A 175 -11.89 12.31 -15.04
N SER A 176 -11.56 13.17 -16.00
CA SER A 176 -11.69 14.61 -15.87
C SER A 176 -12.04 15.25 -17.20
N SER A 177 -12.83 16.33 -17.19
CA SER A 177 -13.13 17.11 -18.39
C SER A 177 -12.02 18.11 -18.74
N ASP A 178 -11.21 18.52 -17.75
CA ASP A 178 -10.24 19.61 -17.85
C ASP A 178 -8.84 19.29 -17.29
N GLY A 179 -8.66 18.14 -16.63
CA GLY A 179 -7.42 17.72 -15.97
C GLY A 179 -7.20 18.33 -14.58
N ARG A 180 -8.11 19.20 -14.13
CA ARG A 180 -7.94 20.07 -12.94
C ARG A 180 -8.77 19.65 -11.74
N SER A 181 -9.74 18.77 -11.95
CA SER A 181 -10.56 18.10 -10.94
C SER A 181 -10.94 16.73 -11.47
N TRP A 182 -10.78 15.69 -10.65
CA TRP A 182 -10.89 14.29 -11.07
C TRP A 182 -12.06 13.58 -10.40
N SER A 183 -12.67 12.64 -11.12
CA SER A 183 -13.79 11.84 -10.65
C SER A 183 -13.53 10.35 -10.89
N GLN A 184 -13.43 9.61 -9.79
CA GLN A 184 -13.27 8.17 -9.72
C GLN A 184 -14.59 7.47 -10.05
N LEU A 185 -14.53 6.44 -10.90
CA LEU A 185 -15.66 5.59 -11.20
C LEU A 185 -15.94 4.64 -10.01
N GLY A 186 -17.12 4.76 -9.42
CA GLY A 186 -17.54 3.88 -8.31
C GLY A 186 -17.60 2.41 -8.74
N GLY A 187 -17.11 1.52 -7.87
CA GLY A 187 -17.09 0.07 -8.12
C GLY A 187 -15.99 -0.44 -9.08
N GLY A 188 -15.24 0.45 -9.73
CA GLY A 188 -14.21 0.08 -10.72
C GLY A 188 -14.81 -0.32 -12.08
N SER A 189 -14.06 -1.10 -12.88
CA SER A 189 -14.49 -1.51 -14.23
C SER A 189 -14.28 -3.00 -14.49
N ASP A 190 -15.39 -3.77 -14.46
CA ASP A 190 -15.52 -5.20 -14.82
C ASP A 190 -14.90 -5.60 -16.19
N ALA A 191 -14.54 -4.62 -17.04
CA ALA A 191 -13.85 -4.84 -18.31
C ALA A 191 -12.35 -5.17 -18.19
N PHE A 192 -11.75 -5.01 -17.00
CA PHE A 192 -10.37 -5.43 -16.74
C PHE A 192 -10.43 -6.70 -15.89
N GLY A 193 -9.90 -7.81 -16.41
CA GLY A 193 -9.82 -9.08 -15.71
C GLY A 193 -8.65 -9.13 -14.74
N VAL A 194 -8.70 -10.08 -13.80
CA VAL A 194 -7.58 -10.35 -12.88
C VAL A 194 -6.29 -10.60 -13.67
N ARG A 195 -5.21 -9.87 -13.36
CA ARG A 195 -3.90 -9.85 -14.09
C ARG A 195 -3.91 -9.21 -15.48
N ASP A 196 -4.89 -8.37 -15.80
CA ASP A 196 -4.86 -7.55 -17.01
C ASP A 196 -4.04 -6.27 -16.79
N GLU A 197 -2.90 -6.16 -17.45
CA GLU A 197 -2.06 -4.95 -17.44
C GLU A 197 -2.23 -4.10 -18.70
N VAL A 198 -2.31 -2.78 -18.53
CA VAL A 198 -2.49 -1.80 -19.61
C VAL A 198 -1.17 -1.08 -19.85
N ALA A 199 -0.55 -1.32 -21.00
CA ALA A 199 0.76 -0.74 -21.34
C ALA A 199 0.63 0.69 -21.89
N GLN A 200 -0.31 0.93 -22.81
CA GLN A 200 -0.47 2.24 -23.47
C GLN A 200 -1.91 2.46 -23.98
N ILE A 201 -2.39 3.70 -23.94
CA ILE A 201 -3.71 4.10 -24.45
C ILE A 201 -3.57 5.17 -25.53
N ALA A 202 -4.40 5.09 -26.57
CA ALA A 202 -4.47 6.05 -27.66
C ALA A 202 -5.91 6.54 -27.92
N ARG A 203 -6.05 7.83 -28.24
CA ARG A 203 -7.34 8.44 -28.63
C ARG A 203 -7.54 8.33 -30.14
N THR A 204 -8.58 7.61 -30.55
CA THR A 204 -9.08 7.64 -31.93
C THR A 204 -10.15 8.73 -32.08
N SER A 205 -10.58 9.01 -33.31
CA SER A 205 -11.75 9.89 -33.56
C SER A 205 -13.11 9.29 -33.17
N SER A 206 -13.19 7.99 -32.85
CA SER A 206 -14.44 7.30 -32.47
C SER A 206 -14.48 6.77 -31.02
N GLY A 207 -13.39 6.95 -30.26
CA GLY A 207 -13.25 6.51 -28.88
C GLY A 207 -11.78 6.35 -28.46
N TYR A 208 -11.54 5.74 -27.32
CA TYR A 208 -10.23 5.34 -26.82
C TYR A 208 -9.96 3.87 -27.16
N VAL A 209 -8.68 3.53 -27.40
CA VAL A 209 -8.20 2.15 -27.46
C VAL A 209 -7.01 2.01 -26.54
N ALA A 210 -7.06 1.01 -25.66
CA ALA A 210 -5.97 0.59 -24.79
C ALA A 210 -5.35 -0.70 -25.32
N ALA A 211 -4.04 -0.83 -25.20
CA ALA A 211 -3.30 -2.06 -25.52
C ALA A 211 -2.46 -2.50 -24.31
N GLY A 212 -2.35 -3.81 -24.14
CA GLY A 212 -1.68 -4.42 -23.01
C GLY A 212 -1.76 -5.95 -23.10
N TYR A 213 -1.78 -6.60 -21.94
CA TYR A 213 -1.66 -8.05 -21.86
C TYR A 213 -2.33 -8.63 -20.62
N HIS A 214 -2.54 -9.94 -20.64
CA HIS A 214 -2.98 -10.74 -19.51
C HIS A 214 -1.81 -11.58 -19.02
N ALA A 215 -1.37 -11.36 -17.77
CA ALA A 215 -0.13 -11.96 -17.28
C ALA A 215 -0.31 -13.44 -16.87
N ALA A 216 0.51 -14.32 -17.43
CA ALA A 216 0.50 -15.75 -17.14
C ALA A 216 0.94 -16.07 -15.69
N GLY A 217 1.65 -15.15 -15.04
CA GLY A 217 2.05 -15.24 -13.63
C GLY A 217 3.35 -16.01 -13.41
N GLY A 218 4.36 -15.76 -14.24
CA GLY A 218 5.73 -16.25 -14.04
C GLY A 218 6.56 -16.30 -15.34
N ASP A 219 5.92 -16.65 -16.46
CA ASP A 219 6.55 -16.68 -17.79
C ASP A 219 5.97 -15.59 -18.70
N GLN A 220 6.76 -14.56 -18.98
CA GLN A 220 6.38 -13.46 -19.87
C GLN A 220 6.14 -13.90 -21.33
N ARG A 221 6.65 -15.08 -21.74
CA ARG A 221 6.42 -15.65 -23.08
C ARG A 221 5.03 -16.27 -23.22
N ALA A 222 4.36 -16.53 -22.10
CA ALA A 222 2.99 -17.05 -22.05
C ALA A 222 1.94 -15.94 -21.80
N ASP A 223 2.36 -14.68 -21.61
CA ASP A 223 1.46 -13.54 -21.49
C ASP A 223 0.68 -13.32 -22.81
N LEU A 224 -0.62 -13.06 -22.72
CA LEU A 224 -1.51 -13.02 -23.89
C LEU A 224 -1.94 -11.59 -24.25
N PRO A 225 -2.07 -11.22 -25.53
CA PRO A 225 -2.44 -9.87 -25.95
C PRO A 225 -3.87 -9.54 -25.56
N VAL A 226 -4.07 -8.32 -25.06
CA VAL A 226 -5.41 -7.78 -24.75
C VAL A 226 -5.51 -6.37 -25.31
N LEU A 227 -6.66 -6.09 -25.93
CA LEU A 227 -7.07 -4.74 -26.30
C LEU A 227 -8.33 -4.38 -25.52
N TRP A 228 -8.52 -3.09 -25.24
CA TRP A 228 -9.81 -2.56 -24.78
C TRP A 228 -10.24 -1.39 -25.66
N ARG A 229 -11.54 -1.25 -25.89
CA ARG A 229 -12.14 -0.10 -26.58
C ARG A 229 -13.13 0.60 -25.66
N SER A 230 -13.20 1.92 -25.71
CA SER A 230 -14.26 2.69 -25.04
C SER A 230 -14.71 3.88 -25.88
N PRO A 231 -16.01 4.09 -26.13
CA PRO A 231 -16.50 5.29 -26.82
C PRO A 231 -16.25 6.59 -26.03
N ASN A 232 -16.21 6.51 -24.70
CA ASN A 232 -16.33 7.64 -23.77
C ASN A 232 -15.23 7.71 -22.70
N GLY A 233 -14.46 6.63 -22.49
CA GLY A 233 -13.41 6.52 -21.48
C GLY A 233 -13.87 5.95 -20.13
N THR A 234 -15.19 5.81 -19.91
CA THR A 234 -15.77 5.18 -18.69
C THR A 234 -16.30 3.78 -18.97
N SER A 235 -16.91 3.55 -20.14
CA SER A 235 -17.51 2.27 -20.53
C SER A 235 -16.55 1.50 -21.43
N TRP A 236 -15.80 0.56 -20.86
CA TRP A 236 -14.79 -0.22 -21.58
C TRP A 236 -15.33 -1.59 -22.04
N GLN A 237 -14.88 -2.04 -23.21
CA GLN A 237 -15.05 -3.39 -23.73
C GLN A 237 -13.67 -4.05 -23.80
N ARG A 238 -13.45 -5.13 -23.04
CA ARG A 238 -12.32 -6.06 -23.24
C ARG A 238 -12.45 -6.78 -24.57
N ILE A 239 -11.32 -7.02 -25.23
CA ILE A 239 -11.19 -7.87 -26.40
C ILE A 239 -10.12 -8.90 -26.04
N GLY A 240 -10.51 -10.17 -25.91
CA GLY A 240 -9.57 -11.24 -25.54
C GLY A 240 -8.66 -11.68 -26.69
N PRO A 241 -7.60 -12.46 -26.44
CA PRO A 241 -6.68 -12.92 -27.49
C PRO A 241 -7.38 -13.61 -28.68
N ASP A 242 -8.42 -14.43 -28.42
CA ASP A 242 -9.25 -15.10 -29.44
C ASP A 242 -10.04 -14.13 -30.36
N GLU A 243 -10.25 -12.91 -29.88
CA GLU A 243 -11.02 -11.84 -30.53
C GLU A 243 -10.11 -10.75 -31.14
N VAL A 244 -8.94 -10.49 -30.53
CA VAL A 244 -7.96 -9.47 -30.94
C VAL A 244 -7.40 -9.73 -32.33
N ARG A 245 -7.15 -11.00 -32.68
CA ARG A 245 -6.86 -11.49 -34.05
C ARG A 245 -5.85 -10.65 -34.84
N LEU A 246 -4.70 -10.40 -34.22
CA LEU A 246 -3.54 -9.80 -34.87
C LEU A 246 -2.88 -10.85 -35.80
N PRO A 247 -2.78 -10.63 -37.12
CA PRO A 247 -2.24 -11.64 -38.03
C PRO A 247 -0.74 -11.90 -37.86
N THR A 248 -0.34 -13.16 -37.84
CA THR A 248 1.06 -13.63 -37.81
C THR A 248 1.25 -14.78 -38.82
N ASP A 249 2.50 -15.07 -39.18
CA ASP A 249 2.87 -16.22 -40.02
C ASP A 249 2.86 -17.56 -39.25
N GLY A 250 1.86 -17.75 -38.37
CA GLY A 250 1.71 -18.92 -37.50
C GLY A 250 2.38 -18.81 -36.12
N ASP A 251 3.12 -17.71 -35.87
CA ASP A 251 3.76 -17.43 -34.58
C ASP A 251 2.75 -16.87 -33.54
N THR A 252 3.06 -17.01 -32.25
CA THR A 252 2.16 -16.56 -31.16
C THR A 252 2.39 -15.08 -30.84
N VAL A 253 1.34 -14.26 -30.79
CA VAL A 253 1.43 -12.90 -30.24
C VAL A 253 1.41 -12.97 -28.71
N GLY A 254 2.34 -12.27 -28.06
CA GLY A 254 2.45 -12.12 -26.61
C GLY A 254 1.99 -10.74 -26.12
N GLN A 255 2.78 -10.10 -25.25
CA GLN A 255 2.46 -8.77 -24.72
C GLN A 255 2.28 -7.70 -25.82
N LEU A 256 1.29 -6.82 -25.69
CA LEU A 256 1.24 -5.55 -26.43
C LEU A 256 1.85 -4.43 -25.58
N ARG A 257 2.87 -3.76 -26.11
CA ARG A 257 3.64 -2.71 -25.41
C ARG A 257 3.27 -1.30 -25.86
N PHE A 258 2.82 -1.12 -27.10
CA PHE A 258 2.64 0.19 -27.71
C PHE A 258 1.25 0.38 -28.33
N ALA A 259 0.72 1.60 -28.26
CA ALA A 259 -0.48 2.04 -28.97
C ALA A 259 -0.42 3.53 -29.35
N ALA A 260 -0.49 3.84 -30.64
CA ALA A 260 -0.57 5.20 -31.16
C ALA A 260 -1.76 5.32 -32.13
N ALA A 261 -2.44 6.47 -32.17
CA ALA A 261 -3.59 6.68 -33.05
C ALA A 261 -3.59 8.07 -33.69
N ARG A 262 -4.20 8.16 -34.89
CA ARG A 262 -4.38 9.40 -35.64
C ARG A 262 -5.68 9.31 -36.44
N GLY A 263 -6.72 10.00 -35.99
CA GLY A 263 -8.09 9.77 -36.50
C GLY A 263 -8.58 8.36 -36.10
N ASN A 264 -9.12 7.59 -37.04
CA ASN A 264 -9.48 6.17 -36.80
C ASN A 264 -8.34 5.19 -37.18
N VAL A 265 -7.18 5.69 -37.62
CA VAL A 265 -6.00 4.85 -37.82
C VAL A 265 -5.33 4.61 -36.47
N ILE A 266 -4.96 3.36 -36.19
CA ILE A 266 -4.22 2.93 -35.01
C ILE A 266 -3.00 2.13 -35.46
N VAL A 267 -1.87 2.31 -34.78
CA VAL A 267 -0.72 1.39 -34.82
C VAL A 267 -0.52 0.83 -33.41
N VAL A 268 -0.44 -0.50 -33.29
CA VAL A 268 -0.06 -1.20 -32.05
C VAL A 268 1.21 -2.02 -32.28
N GLY A 269 1.98 -2.21 -31.22
CA GLY A 269 3.21 -2.98 -31.27
C GLY A 269 3.40 -3.81 -30.02
N GLY A 270 4.03 -4.98 -30.17
CA GLY A 270 4.14 -5.97 -29.10
C GLY A 270 5.18 -7.03 -29.40
N ASP A 271 4.96 -8.22 -28.85
CA ASP A 271 5.88 -9.33 -28.86
C ASP A 271 5.31 -10.48 -29.71
N VAL A 272 6.17 -11.12 -30.49
CA VAL A 272 5.82 -12.32 -31.28
C VAL A 272 6.80 -13.43 -30.92
N VAL A 273 6.28 -14.48 -30.31
CA VAL A 273 7.03 -15.63 -29.80
C VAL A 273 7.12 -16.70 -30.89
N LYS A 274 8.34 -17.03 -31.28
CA LYS A 274 8.70 -17.93 -32.37
C LYS A 274 9.59 -19.05 -31.84
N GLY A 275 8.97 -20.06 -31.23
CA GLY A 275 9.70 -21.07 -30.45
C GLY A 275 10.43 -20.40 -29.28
N ASP A 276 11.75 -20.47 -29.27
CA ASP A 276 12.58 -19.86 -28.23
C ASP A 276 12.94 -18.37 -28.48
N GLU A 277 12.61 -17.81 -29.64
CA GLU A 277 12.88 -16.42 -30.01
C GLU A 277 11.68 -15.50 -29.75
N VAL A 278 11.94 -14.22 -29.44
CA VAL A 278 10.91 -13.18 -29.30
C VAL A 278 11.24 -12.00 -30.21
N ALA A 279 10.41 -11.80 -31.23
CA ALA A 279 10.50 -10.71 -32.20
C ALA A 279 9.49 -9.59 -31.88
N ASP A 280 9.57 -8.48 -32.62
CA ASP A 280 8.47 -7.51 -32.65
C ASP A 280 7.35 -7.97 -33.60
N GLY A 281 6.12 -7.87 -33.14
CA GLY A 281 4.96 -7.77 -34.01
C GLY A 281 4.43 -6.34 -34.02
N LEU A 282 4.11 -5.83 -35.21
CA LEU A 282 3.57 -4.49 -35.43
C LEU A 282 2.35 -4.58 -36.33
N TRP A 283 1.26 -3.94 -35.93
CA TRP A 283 0.00 -4.01 -36.66
C TRP A 283 -0.70 -2.67 -36.75
N ARG A 284 -1.41 -2.49 -37.86
CA ARG A 284 -2.19 -1.31 -38.19
C ARG A 284 -3.67 -1.65 -38.26
N SER A 285 -4.50 -0.72 -37.81
CA SER A 285 -5.94 -0.73 -38.03
C SER A 285 -6.36 0.59 -38.69
N THR A 286 -7.35 0.54 -39.58
CA THR A 286 -7.97 1.72 -40.19
C THR A 286 -9.43 1.94 -39.76
N ASP A 287 -9.99 0.99 -39.03
CA ASP A 287 -11.39 0.94 -38.60
C ASP A 287 -11.55 1.09 -37.08
N ALA A 288 -10.61 1.80 -36.43
CA ALA A 288 -10.52 1.99 -34.99
C ALA A 288 -10.46 0.68 -34.18
N GLY A 289 -9.58 -0.23 -34.59
CA GLY A 289 -9.25 -1.45 -33.84
C GLY A 289 -10.33 -2.53 -33.91
N ARG A 290 -10.94 -2.74 -35.09
CA ARG A 290 -11.85 -3.87 -35.36
C ARG A 290 -11.22 -4.91 -36.28
N THR A 291 -10.39 -4.47 -37.23
CA THR A 291 -9.51 -5.32 -38.05
C THR A 291 -8.08 -4.81 -38.00
N TRP A 292 -7.13 -5.73 -38.21
CA TRP A 292 -5.69 -5.49 -38.14
C TRP A 292 -4.97 -6.08 -39.36
N GLU A 293 -3.99 -5.35 -39.88
CA GLU A 293 -3.03 -5.79 -40.89
C GLU A 293 -1.60 -5.69 -40.32
N PRO A 294 -0.70 -6.65 -40.61
CA PRO A 294 0.70 -6.54 -40.20
C PRO A 294 1.42 -5.46 -40.99
N ILE A 295 2.37 -4.78 -40.34
CA ILE A 295 3.19 -3.71 -40.94
C ILE A 295 4.67 -3.92 -40.60
N ASP A 296 5.56 -3.39 -41.44
CA ASP A 296 7.00 -3.30 -41.13
C ASP A 296 7.41 -1.86 -40.79
N VAL A 297 8.34 -1.74 -39.84
CA VAL A 297 9.06 -0.49 -39.53
C VAL A 297 10.54 -0.80 -39.79
N PRO A 298 11.09 -0.42 -40.96
CA PRO A 298 12.34 -0.98 -41.44
C PRO A 298 13.54 -0.67 -40.52
N GLN A 299 14.53 -1.56 -40.54
CA GLN A 299 15.86 -1.24 -40.01
C GLN A 299 16.57 -0.32 -41.00
N ALA A 300 16.76 0.94 -40.60
CA ALA A 300 17.33 2.01 -41.42
C ALA A 300 18.49 2.69 -40.67
N ASP A 301 19.38 3.37 -41.41
CA ASP A 301 20.43 4.26 -40.88
C ASP A 301 21.27 3.65 -39.74
N GLY A 302 21.62 2.36 -39.87
CA GLY A 302 22.43 1.62 -38.91
C GLY A 302 21.67 1.12 -37.67
N SER A 303 20.35 1.30 -37.59
CA SER A 303 19.53 0.74 -36.52
C SER A 303 19.30 -0.77 -36.66
N THR A 304 19.16 -1.44 -35.52
CA THR A 304 19.00 -2.89 -35.42
C THR A 304 17.99 -3.28 -34.33
N GLY A 305 17.62 -4.56 -34.26
CA GLY A 305 16.83 -5.09 -33.16
C GLY A 305 15.38 -4.60 -33.13
N ARG A 306 14.88 -4.29 -31.93
CA ARG A 306 13.46 -4.02 -31.65
C ARG A 306 13.12 -2.52 -31.72
N VAL A 307 11.85 -2.20 -31.94
CA VAL A 307 11.26 -0.86 -31.79
C VAL A 307 11.16 -0.54 -30.30
N ARG A 308 11.73 0.60 -29.91
CA ARG A 308 11.79 1.10 -28.52
C ARG A 308 10.52 1.85 -28.11
N GLY A 309 9.76 2.38 -29.06
CA GLY A 309 8.45 2.97 -28.82
C GLY A 309 7.80 3.52 -30.07
N ILE A 310 6.47 3.71 -29.99
CA ILE A 310 5.64 4.27 -31.07
C ILE A 310 4.74 5.37 -30.48
N THR A 311 4.66 6.50 -31.18
CA THR A 311 3.81 7.65 -30.82
C THR A 311 3.22 8.31 -32.08
N ALA A 312 2.39 9.34 -31.91
CA ALA A 312 1.82 10.13 -33.00
C ALA A 312 1.60 11.59 -32.58
N ASN A 313 1.64 12.50 -33.55
CA ASN A 313 1.18 13.88 -33.40
C ASN A 313 0.57 14.43 -34.71
N ARG A 314 0.27 15.73 -34.74
CA ARG A 314 -0.21 16.46 -35.93
C ARG A 314 0.54 16.12 -37.23
N PHE A 315 1.86 15.87 -37.18
CA PHE A 315 2.68 15.55 -38.36
C PHE A 315 2.65 14.09 -38.80
N GLY A 316 2.17 13.14 -38.00
CA GLY A 316 2.14 11.71 -38.36
C GLY A 316 2.39 10.77 -37.19
N PHE A 317 2.61 9.50 -37.51
CA PHE A 317 3.12 8.49 -36.59
C PHE A 317 4.65 8.51 -36.58
N PHE A 318 5.25 8.17 -35.44
CA PHE A 318 6.68 8.10 -35.23
C PHE A 318 7.08 6.83 -34.46
N ALA A 319 8.21 6.24 -34.82
CA ALA A 319 8.76 5.05 -34.18
C ALA A 319 10.26 5.24 -33.92
N LEU A 320 10.74 4.76 -32.77
CA LEU A 320 12.15 4.85 -32.35
C LEU A 320 12.85 3.50 -32.45
N ARG A 321 14.03 3.48 -33.08
CA ARG A 321 14.98 2.35 -33.10
C ARG A 321 16.37 2.80 -32.63
N GLN A 322 17.22 1.85 -32.26
CA GLN A 322 18.57 2.09 -31.74
C GLN A 322 19.64 1.62 -32.72
N GLY A 323 20.70 2.41 -32.87
CA GLY A 323 21.88 2.14 -33.68
C GLY A 323 22.71 0.98 -33.15
N GLY A 324 23.08 0.03 -34.02
CA GLY A 324 23.79 -1.20 -33.64
C GLY A 324 25.30 -1.07 -33.41
N LYS A 325 25.85 0.15 -33.37
CA LYS A 325 27.27 0.42 -33.07
C LYS A 325 27.43 1.50 -32.01
N ASP A 326 26.89 2.67 -32.30
CA ASP A 326 27.12 3.90 -31.54
C ASP A 326 25.87 4.30 -30.72
N ASN A 327 24.94 3.34 -30.53
CA ASN A 327 23.66 3.45 -29.80
C ASN A 327 22.73 4.61 -30.21
N HIS A 328 23.03 5.32 -31.31
CA HIS A 328 22.31 6.49 -31.76
C HIS A 328 20.82 6.23 -32.00
N GLY A 329 19.98 7.22 -31.73
CA GLY A 329 18.55 7.11 -32.06
C GLY A 329 18.32 7.24 -33.55
N VAL A 330 17.56 6.30 -34.12
CA VAL A 330 16.99 6.42 -35.47
C VAL A 330 15.49 6.56 -35.34
N VAL A 331 14.96 7.68 -35.85
CA VAL A 331 13.53 7.98 -35.81
C VAL A 331 12.95 7.73 -37.20
N LEU A 332 11.87 6.96 -37.26
CA LEU A 332 11.09 6.69 -38.45
C LEU A 332 9.73 7.39 -38.37
N THR A 333 9.17 7.78 -39.51
CA THR A 333 7.84 8.40 -39.62
C THR A 333 6.94 7.65 -40.61
N SER A 334 5.64 7.73 -40.37
CA SER A 334 4.59 7.36 -41.33
C SER A 334 3.43 8.35 -41.28
N GLN A 335 2.83 8.68 -42.44
CA GLN A 335 1.63 9.53 -42.51
C GLN A 335 0.35 8.75 -42.28
N ASP A 336 0.35 7.48 -42.70
CA ASP A 336 -0.81 6.59 -42.75
C ASP A 336 -0.71 5.42 -41.77
N GLY A 337 0.44 5.22 -41.12
CA GLY A 337 0.73 4.11 -40.20
C GLY A 337 1.23 2.84 -40.89
N ALA A 338 1.28 2.79 -42.22
CA ALA A 338 1.70 1.62 -43.01
C ALA A 338 3.04 1.86 -43.71
N ALA A 339 3.21 3.00 -44.40
CA ALA A 339 4.43 3.32 -45.12
C ALA A 339 5.42 4.04 -44.19
N TRP A 340 6.40 3.30 -43.69
CA TRP A 340 7.44 3.79 -42.76
C TRP A 340 8.76 4.08 -43.47
N LYS A 341 9.46 5.14 -43.03
CA LYS A 341 10.79 5.53 -43.51
C LYS A 341 11.56 6.32 -42.44
N PRO A 342 12.90 6.33 -42.44
CA PRO A 342 13.66 7.24 -41.60
C PRO A 342 13.26 8.70 -41.85
N VAL A 343 13.29 9.50 -40.79
CA VAL A 343 12.94 10.94 -40.80
C VAL A 343 14.04 11.81 -40.20
N GLY A 344 14.81 11.29 -39.23
CA GLY A 344 15.96 11.95 -38.62
C GLY A 344 16.62 11.04 -37.57
N THR A 345 17.81 11.44 -37.13
CA THR A 345 18.60 10.75 -36.11
C THR A 345 18.77 11.62 -34.85
N LEU A 346 18.94 10.98 -33.71
CA LEU A 346 19.46 11.62 -32.50
C LEU A 346 20.98 11.64 -32.63
N GLU A 347 21.52 12.78 -33.07
CA GLU A 347 22.96 12.94 -33.19
C GLU A 347 23.62 12.93 -31.80
N PRO A 348 24.77 12.23 -31.61
CA PRO A 348 25.54 12.30 -30.38
C PRO A 348 26.24 13.67 -30.29
N SER A 349 25.49 14.68 -29.84
CA SER A 349 25.92 16.08 -29.73
C SER A 349 26.88 16.31 -28.56
N GLY A 350 27.99 15.58 -28.54
CA GLY A 350 28.88 15.45 -27.38
C GLY A 350 28.33 14.54 -26.28
N VAL A 351 27.30 13.73 -26.58
CA VAL A 351 26.63 12.82 -25.64
C VAL A 351 26.68 11.40 -26.19
N GLU A 352 27.30 10.49 -25.45
CA GLU A 352 27.39 9.06 -25.76
C GLU A 352 26.20 8.34 -25.12
N ILE A 353 25.31 7.78 -25.96
CA ILE A 353 24.08 7.11 -25.53
C ILE A 353 24.41 5.66 -25.14
N ALA A 354 23.90 5.20 -24.00
CA ALA A 354 23.91 3.78 -23.62
C ALA A 354 22.65 3.06 -24.13
N ASP A 355 21.46 3.59 -23.83
CA ASP A 355 20.19 2.93 -24.16
C ASP A 355 19.01 3.92 -24.29
N LEU A 356 18.11 3.66 -25.24
CA LEU A 356 16.96 4.51 -25.55
C LEU A 356 15.70 4.06 -24.79
N GLN A 357 15.27 4.86 -23.80
CA GLN A 357 14.24 4.45 -22.83
C GLN A 357 12.81 4.61 -23.38
N ARG A 358 12.44 5.80 -23.84
CA ARG A 358 11.03 6.11 -24.20
C ARG A 358 10.95 7.23 -25.24
N ILE A 359 10.02 7.11 -26.17
CA ILE A 359 9.57 8.22 -27.05
C ILE A 359 8.15 8.64 -26.67
N ALA A 360 7.92 9.94 -26.57
CA ALA A 360 6.62 10.56 -26.31
C ALA A 360 6.29 11.58 -27.40
N GLY A 361 5.00 11.84 -27.61
CA GLY A 361 4.51 12.71 -28.67
C GLY A 361 3.07 13.16 -28.45
N ASN A 362 2.80 14.42 -28.77
CA ASN A 362 1.51 15.08 -28.68
C ASN A 362 1.48 16.32 -29.60
N ASP A 363 0.42 17.12 -29.55
CA ASP A 363 0.29 18.29 -30.43
C ASP A 363 1.27 19.45 -30.13
N GLU A 364 2.11 19.38 -29.08
CA GLU A 364 3.25 20.28 -28.92
C GLU A 364 4.45 19.80 -29.77
N GLY A 365 4.82 18.53 -29.69
CA GLY A 365 5.92 17.95 -30.47
C GLY A 365 6.22 16.47 -30.20
N LEU A 366 7.51 16.15 -30.09
CA LEU A 366 8.09 14.85 -29.76
C LEU A 366 9.22 15.04 -28.75
N ALA A 367 9.37 14.07 -27.85
CA ALA A 367 10.51 13.98 -26.93
C ALA A 367 11.02 12.55 -26.82
N VAL A 368 12.32 12.36 -26.62
CA VAL A 368 12.95 11.06 -26.36
C VAL A 368 13.80 11.13 -25.10
N LEU A 369 13.55 10.21 -24.16
CA LEU A 369 14.40 9.94 -23.01
C LEU A 369 15.46 8.90 -23.39
N ALA A 370 16.72 9.18 -23.11
CA ALA A 370 17.85 8.28 -23.31
C ALA A 370 18.81 8.32 -22.12
N ASN A 371 19.43 7.19 -21.81
CA ASN A 371 20.47 7.09 -20.80
C ASN A 371 21.85 7.19 -21.48
N THR A 372 22.82 7.80 -20.81
CA THR A 372 24.21 7.96 -21.32
C THR A 372 25.12 6.85 -20.80
N GLU A 373 26.30 6.67 -21.43
CA GLU A 373 27.34 5.78 -20.89
C GLU A 373 27.96 6.28 -19.56
N SER A 374 27.67 7.53 -19.18
CA SER A 374 28.12 8.19 -17.94
C SER A 374 27.11 8.12 -16.78
N ASP A 375 26.14 7.20 -16.84
CA ASP A 375 25.02 7.04 -15.91
C ASP A 375 24.21 8.33 -15.65
N ARG A 376 23.89 9.04 -16.73
CA ARG A 376 22.97 10.19 -16.73
C ARG A 376 21.76 9.91 -17.60
N SER A 377 20.74 10.74 -17.47
CA SER A 377 19.60 10.77 -18.38
C SER A 377 19.54 12.09 -19.15
N VAL A 378 19.12 12.03 -20.41
CA VAL A 378 19.03 13.17 -21.30
C VAL A 378 17.72 13.17 -22.09
N VAL A 379 17.21 14.37 -22.41
CA VAL A 379 15.95 14.56 -23.15
C VAL A 379 16.19 15.28 -24.47
N TYR A 380 16.05 14.54 -25.57
CA TYR A 380 16.03 15.09 -26.93
C TYR A 380 14.61 15.57 -27.28
N ARG A 381 14.50 16.69 -28.01
CA ARG A 381 13.21 17.34 -28.34
C ARG A 381 13.12 17.67 -29.83
N SER A 382 11.94 17.51 -30.44
CA SER A 382 11.71 17.84 -31.86
C SER A 382 10.24 18.18 -32.13
N GLY A 383 9.98 19.01 -33.15
CA GLY A 383 8.61 19.24 -33.64
C GLY A 383 8.11 18.16 -34.60
N ASP A 384 8.94 17.78 -35.59
CA ASP A 384 8.56 16.95 -36.74
C ASP A 384 9.42 15.69 -36.93
N GLY A 385 10.32 15.39 -35.98
CA GLY A 385 11.22 14.25 -36.00
C GLY A 385 12.42 14.38 -36.95
N ARG A 386 12.51 15.44 -37.77
CA ARG A 386 13.60 15.65 -38.75
C ARG A 386 14.82 16.33 -38.19
N ARG A 387 14.61 17.27 -37.27
CA ARG A 387 15.67 17.97 -36.55
C ARG A 387 15.40 17.84 -35.06
N TRP A 388 16.39 17.36 -34.35
CA TRP A 388 16.38 17.25 -32.90
C TRP A 388 17.21 18.39 -32.33
N GLU A 389 16.68 19.04 -31.30
CA GLU A 389 17.45 20.00 -30.54
C GLU A 389 18.53 19.27 -29.72
N ALA A 390 19.62 19.97 -29.41
CA ALA A 390 20.58 19.47 -28.44
C ALA A 390 19.86 19.17 -27.11
N PRO A 391 20.19 18.05 -26.44
CA PRO A 391 19.39 17.53 -25.36
C PRO A 391 19.49 18.38 -24.10
N ALA A 392 18.46 18.31 -23.26
CA ALA A 392 18.52 18.76 -21.87
C ALA A 392 19.13 17.65 -20.99
N ASP A 393 19.96 18.04 -20.02
CA ASP A 393 20.61 17.15 -19.05
C ASP A 393 19.73 17.00 -17.81
N LEU A 394 19.37 15.78 -17.42
CA LEU A 394 18.61 15.53 -16.19
C LEU A 394 19.52 15.34 -14.96
N GLY A 395 20.83 15.16 -15.16
CA GLY A 395 21.77 14.75 -14.12
C GLY A 395 21.98 13.24 -14.06
N GLU A 396 22.64 12.78 -12.98
CA GLU A 396 22.93 11.37 -12.72
C GLU A 396 21.67 10.56 -12.35
N ASN A 397 21.63 9.29 -12.79
CA ASN A 397 20.52 8.36 -12.53
C ASN A 397 20.59 7.71 -11.15
N SER A 398 21.74 7.80 -10.47
CA SER A 398 21.91 7.26 -9.12
C SER A 398 20.79 7.78 -8.20
N PHE A 399 20.15 6.86 -7.46
CA PHE A 399 19.00 7.12 -6.60
C PHE A 399 17.74 7.67 -7.31
N ARG A 400 17.54 7.39 -8.62
CA ARG A 400 16.33 7.77 -9.36
C ARG A 400 15.86 6.70 -10.35
N ALA A 401 14.54 6.52 -10.45
CA ALA A 401 13.86 5.75 -11.49
C ALA A 401 12.91 6.66 -12.28
N LEU A 402 13.20 6.87 -13.58
CA LEU A 402 12.39 7.72 -14.46
C LEU A 402 11.26 6.91 -15.12
N SER A 403 10.01 7.26 -14.83
CA SER A 403 8.83 6.52 -15.28
C SER A 403 8.31 6.99 -16.63
N SER A 404 8.13 8.30 -16.84
CA SER A 404 7.47 8.84 -18.04
C SER A 404 7.95 10.24 -18.42
N LEU A 405 7.60 10.69 -19.63
CA LEU A 405 7.83 12.05 -20.12
C LEU A 405 6.74 12.50 -21.09
N THR A 406 6.49 13.81 -21.17
CA THR A 406 5.56 14.40 -22.14
C THR A 406 6.08 15.74 -22.68
N PRO A 407 6.01 16.00 -24.00
CA PRO A 407 6.31 17.33 -24.55
C PRO A 407 5.29 18.35 -24.06
N ALA A 408 5.75 19.56 -23.70
CA ALA A 408 4.91 20.61 -23.14
C ALA A 408 5.17 21.97 -23.86
N PRO A 409 4.26 22.95 -23.75
CA PRO A 409 4.37 24.20 -24.51
C PRO A 409 5.68 24.96 -24.30
N GLY A 410 5.98 25.84 -25.26
CA GLY A 410 7.22 26.63 -25.26
C GLY A 410 8.48 25.80 -25.56
N GLY A 411 8.34 24.62 -26.16
CA GLY A 411 9.47 23.72 -26.48
C GLY A 411 10.04 23.00 -25.25
N SER A 412 9.22 22.83 -24.21
CA SER A 412 9.61 22.18 -22.96
C SER A 412 9.25 20.69 -22.95
N THR A 413 9.71 19.97 -21.93
CA THR A 413 9.31 18.57 -21.69
C THR A 413 9.27 18.36 -20.18
N ILE A 414 8.21 17.72 -19.71
CA ILE A 414 8.09 17.29 -18.32
C ILE A 414 8.53 15.83 -18.24
N VAL A 415 9.36 15.51 -17.25
CA VAL A 415 9.81 14.15 -16.93
C VAL A 415 9.38 13.83 -15.51
N VAL A 416 8.93 12.60 -15.27
CA VAL A 416 8.44 12.15 -13.97
C VAL A 416 8.95 10.77 -13.59
N GLY A 417 8.99 10.50 -12.28
CA GLY A 417 9.28 9.19 -11.71
C GLY A 417 9.37 9.24 -10.19
N THR A 418 10.38 8.58 -9.66
CA THR A 418 10.61 8.38 -8.22
C THR A 418 12.10 8.50 -7.90
N ARG A 419 12.43 9.14 -6.78
CA ARG A 419 13.75 9.07 -6.14
C ARG A 419 13.79 7.86 -5.19
N LEU A 420 14.98 7.32 -4.97
CA LEU A 420 15.22 6.04 -4.30
C LEU A 420 16.19 6.26 -3.14
N ASP A 421 15.74 7.08 -2.20
CA ASP A 421 16.42 7.56 -1.00
C ASP A 421 16.18 6.57 0.18
N SER A 422 16.14 7.07 1.41
CA SER A 422 15.62 6.33 2.58
C SER A 422 14.10 6.16 2.56
N ASP A 423 13.39 7.09 1.95
CA ASP A 423 11.99 6.97 1.52
C ASP A 423 11.92 6.86 -0.03
N GLN A 424 10.72 7.01 -0.60
CA GLN A 424 10.56 7.07 -2.06
C GLN A 424 9.83 8.36 -2.39
N ASP A 425 10.57 9.35 -2.88
CA ASP A 425 10.11 10.74 -3.02
C ASP A 425 9.78 11.04 -4.51
N PRO A 426 8.78 11.88 -4.85
CA PRO A 426 8.29 11.97 -6.22
C PRO A 426 9.20 12.84 -7.10
N TYR A 427 9.81 12.24 -8.14
CA TYR A 427 10.63 12.99 -9.10
C TYR A 427 9.75 13.71 -10.13
N LEU A 428 9.88 15.03 -10.20
CA LEU A 428 9.21 15.89 -11.20
C LEU A 428 10.22 16.92 -11.73
N ALA A 429 10.47 16.92 -13.04
CA ALA A 429 11.44 17.82 -13.65
C ALA A 429 10.97 18.47 -14.96
N LEU A 430 11.37 19.73 -15.14
CA LEU A 430 11.08 20.59 -16.28
C LEU A 430 12.34 20.78 -17.13
N ALA A 431 12.41 20.09 -18.26
CA ALA A 431 13.45 20.26 -19.27
C ALA A 431 13.10 21.42 -20.23
N ARG A 432 13.97 22.43 -20.32
CA ARG A 432 13.85 23.56 -21.26
C ARG A 432 15.20 23.86 -21.91
N GLY A 433 15.23 23.94 -23.25
CA GLY A 433 16.46 24.23 -24.00
C GLY A 433 17.56 23.18 -23.79
N THR A 434 18.80 23.66 -23.63
CA THR A 434 20.02 22.83 -23.52
C THR A 434 20.70 22.97 -22.15
N THR A 435 20.00 23.47 -21.14
CA THR A 435 20.50 23.54 -19.76
C THR A 435 20.20 22.23 -19.02
N ARG A 436 20.77 22.08 -17.81
CA ARG A 436 20.25 21.10 -16.86
C ARG A 436 18.76 21.38 -16.60
N ALA A 437 17.95 20.35 -16.48
CA ALA A 437 16.53 20.48 -16.16
C ALA A 437 16.32 21.09 -14.77
N THR A 438 15.22 21.80 -14.59
CA THR A 438 14.80 22.31 -13.28
C THR A 438 13.93 21.26 -12.61
N GLU A 439 14.42 20.67 -11.53
CA GLU A 439 13.62 19.81 -10.65
C GLU A 439 12.61 20.64 -9.86
N ILE A 440 11.44 20.08 -9.57
CA ILE A 440 10.32 20.76 -8.94
C ILE A 440 10.04 20.05 -7.63
N GLU A 441 10.55 20.62 -6.53
CA GLU A 441 10.42 20.10 -5.17
C GLU A 441 8.93 19.94 -4.79
N PRO A 442 8.42 18.71 -4.59
CA PRO A 442 7.00 18.45 -4.36
C PRO A 442 6.46 19.14 -3.11
N GLN A 443 7.29 19.28 -2.07
CA GLN A 443 6.99 20.03 -0.85
C GLN A 443 6.61 21.51 -1.10
N THR A 444 7.01 22.09 -2.25
CA THR A 444 6.61 23.47 -2.63
C THR A 444 5.20 23.55 -3.21
N VAL A 445 4.54 22.41 -3.46
CA VAL A 445 3.19 22.29 -4.01
C VAL A 445 2.21 21.99 -2.88
N PRO A 446 1.32 22.94 -2.47
CA PRO A 446 0.45 22.73 -1.31
C PRO A 446 -0.44 21.49 -1.45
N GLY A 447 -0.38 20.60 -0.45
CA GLY A 447 -1.12 19.34 -0.39
C GLY A 447 -0.51 18.17 -1.18
N ALA A 448 0.63 18.35 -1.86
CA ALA A 448 1.27 17.27 -2.61
C ALA A 448 2.10 16.30 -1.75
N VAL A 449 2.32 16.66 -0.49
CA VAL A 449 3.07 15.91 0.52
C VAL A 449 2.29 15.98 1.83
N HIS A 450 2.08 14.83 2.46
CA HIS A 450 1.50 14.70 3.80
C HIS A 450 2.54 14.08 4.74
N GLN A 451 2.38 14.23 6.05
CA GLN A 451 3.26 13.62 7.04
C GLN A 451 2.64 12.33 7.58
N GLU A 452 3.42 11.26 7.70
CA GLU A 452 3.04 10.08 8.49
C GLU A 452 2.89 10.48 9.96
N ARG A 453 1.79 10.07 10.59
CA ARG A 453 1.61 10.17 12.05
C ARG A 453 0.77 9.03 12.59
N THR A 454 1.41 8.03 13.20
CA THR A 454 0.72 6.93 13.88
C THR A 454 1.07 6.79 15.36
N LEU A 455 0.05 6.62 16.20
CA LEU A 455 0.20 6.11 17.57
C LEU A 455 -0.14 4.63 17.61
N ARG A 456 0.69 3.83 18.29
CA ARG A 456 0.60 2.37 18.33
C ARG A 456 0.35 1.82 19.73
N ALA A 457 0.94 2.40 20.77
CA ALA A 457 0.75 1.95 22.16
C ALA A 457 0.67 3.12 23.15
N ILE A 458 0.12 2.84 24.33
CA ILE A 458 -0.01 3.80 25.44
C ILE A 458 0.07 3.06 26.78
N ALA A 459 0.88 3.57 27.71
CA ALA A 459 1.04 3.05 29.07
C ALA A 459 1.08 4.19 30.11
N ALA A 460 0.94 3.84 31.38
CA ALA A 460 0.93 4.78 32.50
C ALA A 460 1.79 4.26 33.66
N GLY A 461 2.56 5.15 34.28
CA GLY A 461 3.63 4.83 35.23
C GLY A 461 4.23 6.09 35.83
N ASP A 462 4.74 6.04 37.06
CA ASP A 462 5.23 7.20 37.84
C ASP A 462 4.33 8.46 37.83
N GLY A 463 3.00 8.31 37.74
CA GLY A 463 2.09 9.44 37.58
C GLY A 463 2.18 10.17 36.23
N ASN A 464 2.91 9.62 35.27
CA ASN A 464 2.96 10.02 33.87
C ASN A 464 2.14 9.05 32.98
N THR A 465 1.92 9.44 31.75
CA THR A 465 1.32 8.62 30.69
C THR A 465 2.12 8.82 29.42
N VAL A 466 2.55 7.73 28.79
CA VAL A 466 3.40 7.76 27.59
C VAL A 466 2.66 7.08 26.45
N ALA A 467 2.64 7.73 25.30
CA ALA A 467 2.17 7.17 24.03
C ALA A 467 3.35 7.08 23.07
N VAL A 468 3.41 6.00 22.28
CA VAL A 468 4.51 5.75 21.33
C VAL A 468 3.98 5.32 19.96
N GLY A 469 4.80 5.54 18.93
CA GLY A 469 4.48 5.25 17.55
C GLY A 469 5.56 5.75 16.59
N SER A 470 5.15 6.46 15.55
CA SER A 470 6.02 7.11 14.56
C SER A 470 5.47 8.48 14.15
N ALA A 471 6.35 9.37 13.72
CA ALA A 471 6.01 10.67 13.16
C ALA A 471 7.03 11.10 12.11
N ASN A 472 6.56 11.44 10.91
CA ASN A 472 7.38 11.60 9.72
C ASN A 472 8.24 10.35 9.39
N GLY A 473 7.85 9.16 9.86
CA GLY A 473 8.65 7.94 9.68
C GLY A 473 9.82 7.75 10.67
N ASP A 474 10.08 8.72 11.55
CA ASP A 474 10.97 8.53 12.71
C ASP A 474 10.22 7.89 13.89
N ALA A 475 10.93 7.18 14.76
CA ALA A 475 10.36 6.62 15.98
C ALA A 475 10.01 7.72 16.98
N ALA A 476 8.77 7.74 17.45
CA ALA A 476 8.24 8.87 18.22
C ALA A 476 7.57 8.46 19.53
N ALA A 477 7.81 9.27 20.57
CA ALA A 477 7.20 9.13 21.90
C ALA A 477 6.71 10.51 22.40
N TRP A 478 5.61 10.50 23.14
CA TRP A 478 5.02 11.68 23.77
C TRP A 478 4.61 11.35 25.21
N ILE A 479 4.85 12.29 26.14
CA ILE A 479 4.54 12.16 27.56
C ILE A 479 3.47 13.17 28.01
N SER A 480 2.56 12.75 28.88
CA SER A 480 1.62 13.60 29.61
C SER A 480 1.76 13.37 31.11
N ALA A 481 2.09 14.42 31.86
CA ALA A 481 2.30 14.36 33.31
C ALA A 481 0.99 14.57 34.10
N GLY A 482 0.85 13.90 35.24
CA GLY A 482 -0.17 14.19 36.25
C GLY A 482 -1.24 13.12 36.51
N GLY A 483 -1.11 11.92 35.95
CA GLY A 483 -1.94 10.73 36.27
C GLY A 483 -3.37 10.76 35.74
N SER A 484 -3.95 11.95 35.56
CA SER A 484 -4.84 12.21 34.44
C SER A 484 -4.00 12.80 33.31
N ALA A 485 -4.02 12.17 32.12
CA ALA A 485 -3.41 12.78 30.95
C ALA A 485 -4.12 14.12 30.68
N GLY A 486 -3.45 15.25 30.88
CA GLY A 486 -4.05 16.57 30.69
C GLY A 486 -4.50 16.74 29.24
N GLU A 487 -5.71 17.25 29.00
CA GLU A 487 -6.26 17.34 27.63
C GLU A 487 -5.44 18.22 26.69
N ASN A 488 -4.58 19.09 27.22
CA ASN A 488 -3.75 20.03 26.48
C ASN A 488 -2.29 20.06 26.96
N SER A 489 -1.79 18.95 27.53
CA SER A 489 -0.40 18.84 28.00
C SER A 489 0.18 17.47 27.68
N TRP A 490 0.49 17.26 26.40
CA TRP A 490 1.48 16.29 25.96
C TRP A 490 2.73 17.04 25.52
N THR A 491 3.89 16.42 25.70
CA THR A 491 5.19 16.93 25.25
C THR A 491 5.83 15.83 24.40
N PRO A 492 6.31 16.11 23.18
CA PRO A 492 7.12 15.14 22.44
C PRO A 492 8.45 14.88 23.17
N ALA A 493 8.99 13.69 23.01
CA ALA A 493 10.37 13.39 23.40
C ALA A 493 11.37 14.26 22.61
N ARG A 494 12.63 14.31 23.07
CA ARG A 494 13.71 15.00 22.35
C ARG A 494 13.97 14.29 21.01
N LYS A 495 14.22 15.06 19.94
CA LYS A 495 14.41 14.52 18.59
C LYS A 495 15.57 13.52 18.55
N ASP A 496 16.74 14.00 19.00
CA ASP A 496 18.04 13.33 19.01
C ASP A 496 18.14 12.18 20.06
N SER A 497 17.06 11.42 20.26
CA SER A 497 16.95 10.37 21.30
C SER A 497 16.30 9.06 20.82
N LEU A 498 15.74 9.05 19.61
CA LEU A 498 15.11 7.88 18.97
C LEU A 498 15.45 7.77 17.47
N ASP A 499 16.16 8.75 16.90
CA ASP A 499 16.46 8.90 15.48
C ASP A 499 17.43 7.84 14.93
N GLY A 500 17.32 7.58 13.63
CA GLY A 500 18.08 6.58 12.88
C GLY A 500 18.08 6.88 11.37
N TYR A 501 18.43 5.88 10.56
CA TYR A 501 18.27 5.94 9.10
C TYR A 501 17.14 4.99 8.69
N GLY A 502 16.28 5.42 7.77
CA GLY A 502 15.15 4.60 7.30
C GLY A 502 13.90 4.72 8.17
N GLN A 503 12.86 3.95 7.84
CA GLN A 503 11.54 4.04 8.49
C GLN A 503 11.52 3.31 9.83
N GLN A 504 11.39 4.07 10.91
CA GLN A 504 11.35 3.59 12.29
C GLN A 504 9.93 3.69 12.87
N ARG A 505 9.59 2.84 13.86
CA ARG A 505 8.35 2.94 14.64
C ARG A 505 8.44 2.21 15.96
N LEU A 506 7.77 2.73 16.98
CA LEU A 506 7.52 2.01 18.24
C LEU A 506 6.14 1.35 18.21
N SER A 507 6.05 0.08 18.65
CA SER A 507 4.82 -0.73 18.69
C SER A 507 4.34 -1.09 20.10
N GLY A 508 5.22 -0.99 21.11
CA GLY A 508 4.90 -1.29 22.51
C GLY A 508 5.63 -0.35 23.47
N VAL A 509 5.03 -0.12 24.65
CA VAL A 509 5.64 0.65 25.75
C VAL A 509 5.19 0.10 27.11
N ALA A 510 6.13 0.01 28.05
CA ALA A 510 5.93 -0.46 29.42
C ALA A 510 6.65 0.46 30.43
N TYR A 511 6.22 0.40 31.70
CA TYR A 511 6.85 1.07 32.83
C TYR A 511 7.10 0.07 33.96
N GLY A 512 8.23 0.20 34.66
CA GLY A 512 8.62 -0.61 35.80
C GLY A 512 9.49 0.17 36.79
N GLU A 513 10.09 -0.53 37.76
CA GLU A 513 10.86 0.10 38.85
C GLU A 513 12.12 0.85 38.37
N ALA A 514 12.66 0.53 37.20
CA ALA A 514 13.81 1.22 36.59
C ALA A 514 13.43 2.27 35.52
N GLY A 515 12.14 2.61 35.37
CA GLY A 515 11.66 3.59 34.39
C GLY A 515 10.86 2.98 33.23
N TRP A 516 11.09 3.49 32.02
CA TRP A 516 10.31 3.19 30.82
C TRP A 516 11.10 2.37 29.80
N LEU A 517 10.37 1.48 29.12
CA LEU A 517 10.85 0.65 28.03
C LEU A 517 9.89 0.78 26.85
N ALA A 518 10.40 1.08 25.66
CA ALA A 518 9.66 1.07 24.41
C ALA A 518 10.34 0.13 23.39
N VAL A 519 9.52 -0.48 22.54
CA VAL A 519 9.98 -1.45 21.52
C VAL A 519 9.25 -1.26 20.21
N GLY A 520 9.88 -1.66 19.10
CA GLY A 520 9.29 -1.71 17.77
C GLY A 520 10.30 -2.13 16.70
N THR A 521 10.33 -1.42 15.58
CA THR A 521 11.21 -1.73 14.44
C THR A 521 11.97 -0.50 13.94
N ASP A 522 13.23 -0.69 13.57
CA ASP A 522 13.99 0.21 12.70
C ASP A 522 14.18 -0.51 11.35
N GLU A 523 13.55 -0.02 10.29
CA GLU A 523 13.24 -0.74 9.05
C GLU A 523 12.70 -2.19 9.28
N THR A 524 13.61 -3.18 9.26
CA THR A 524 13.33 -4.60 9.49
C THR A 524 13.81 -5.16 10.83
N ASP A 525 14.64 -4.41 11.54
CA ASP A 525 15.40 -4.83 12.71
C ASP A 525 14.73 -4.35 14.02
N PRO A 526 15.05 -4.93 15.19
CA PRO A 526 14.36 -4.62 16.44
C PRO A 526 14.81 -3.27 17.02
N LEU A 527 13.91 -2.29 17.08
CA LEU A 527 14.15 -1.07 17.85
C LEU A 527 13.79 -1.31 19.31
N VAL A 528 14.72 -1.09 20.23
CA VAL A 528 14.51 -1.11 21.67
C VAL A 528 15.08 0.18 22.26
N ALA A 529 14.30 0.86 23.10
CA ALA A 529 14.71 2.12 23.73
C ALA A 529 14.23 2.22 25.18
N THR A 530 15.01 2.87 26.03
CA THR A 530 14.78 3.00 27.48
C THR A 530 14.80 4.47 27.92
N SER A 531 14.15 4.80 29.03
CA SER A 531 14.13 6.18 29.56
C SER A 531 13.73 6.25 31.03
N GLU A 532 14.47 7.01 31.85
CA GLU A 532 14.05 7.33 33.22
C GLU A 532 12.86 8.31 33.25
N ASP A 533 12.89 9.35 32.40
CA ASP A 533 11.96 10.51 32.46
C ASP A 533 10.87 10.52 31.36
N ALA A 534 10.94 9.57 30.41
CA ALA A 534 10.14 9.47 29.18
C ALA A 534 10.17 10.70 28.23
N LEU A 535 11.07 11.67 28.49
CA LEU A 535 11.40 12.81 27.62
C LEU A 535 12.72 12.60 26.87
N SER A 536 13.62 11.84 27.49
CA SER A 536 15.01 11.60 27.09
C SER A 536 15.18 10.09 26.93
N TRP A 537 15.12 9.60 25.69
CA TRP A 537 15.27 8.16 25.41
C TRP A 537 16.72 7.81 25.06
N SER A 538 17.07 6.55 25.26
CA SER A 538 18.31 5.93 24.81
C SER A 538 17.95 4.68 24.02
N ARG A 539 18.42 4.55 22.78
CA ARG A 539 18.42 3.27 22.06
C ARG A 539 19.31 2.27 22.83
N VAL A 540 18.91 1.01 22.90
CA VAL A 540 19.68 -0.05 23.58
C VAL A 540 20.76 -0.58 22.62
N ASP A 541 22.02 -0.35 22.99
CA ASP A 541 23.23 -0.77 22.27
C ASP A 541 23.69 -2.12 22.86
N ASP A 542 23.08 -3.22 22.39
CA ASP A 542 23.29 -4.59 22.89
C ASP A 542 23.23 -5.60 21.72
N GLU A 543 24.16 -6.57 21.70
CA GLU A 543 24.33 -7.52 20.60
C GLU A 543 23.09 -8.42 20.36
N LEU A 544 22.14 -8.46 21.30
CA LEU A 544 20.84 -9.15 21.18
C LEU A 544 19.81 -8.35 20.36
N PHE A 545 19.98 -7.04 20.21
CA PHE A 545 19.10 -6.14 19.42
C PHE A 545 19.81 -5.44 18.24
N GLU A 546 21.14 -5.47 18.16
CA GLU A 546 21.90 -4.98 17.00
C GLU A 546 21.57 -5.67 15.66
N GLU A 547 21.86 -4.96 14.55
CA GLU A 547 21.80 -5.49 13.17
C GLU A 547 22.66 -6.76 13.03
N GLY A 548 22.11 -7.79 12.40
CA GLY A 548 22.81 -9.07 12.20
C GLY A 548 22.52 -9.71 10.85
N SER A 549 23.30 -10.72 10.48
CA SER A 549 23.12 -11.48 9.23
C SER A 549 21.84 -12.34 9.18
N TRP A 550 20.94 -12.17 10.15
CA TRP A 550 19.80 -13.03 10.41
C TRP A 550 18.71 -12.25 11.18
N TYR A 551 17.45 -12.55 10.90
CA TYR A 551 16.30 -11.67 11.23
C TYR A 551 15.93 -11.72 12.71
N ARG A 552 15.63 -10.56 13.31
CA ARG A 552 15.14 -10.40 14.69
C ARG A 552 14.03 -9.36 14.74
N ARG A 553 13.21 -9.37 15.79
CA ARG A 553 12.13 -8.41 15.98
C ARG A 553 11.64 -8.35 17.42
N ALA A 554 11.58 -7.15 17.97
CA ALA A 554 10.84 -6.84 19.20
C ALA A 554 9.39 -6.50 18.82
N ALA A 555 8.41 -7.18 19.43
CA ALA A 555 7.00 -7.02 19.12
C ALA A 555 6.27 -6.15 20.16
N ALA A 556 6.45 -6.51 21.43
CA ALA A 556 5.80 -5.92 22.58
C ALA A 556 6.66 -6.11 23.83
N ALA A 557 6.40 -5.31 24.86
CA ALA A 557 7.10 -5.36 26.14
C ALA A 557 6.12 -5.25 27.31
N ALA A 558 6.45 -5.90 28.42
CA ALA A 558 5.72 -5.81 29.68
C ALA A 558 6.68 -5.81 30.87
N TYR A 559 6.29 -5.15 31.97
CA TYR A 559 6.95 -5.27 33.27
C TYR A 559 6.08 -6.15 34.18
N GLY A 560 6.72 -7.06 34.93
CA GLY A 560 6.04 -8.11 35.70
C GLY A 560 6.87 -8.62 36.89
N PRO A 561 6.61 -9.84 37.39
CA PRO A 561 7.13 -10.32 38.68
C PRO A 561 8.66 -10.46 38.76
N ALA A 562 9.35 -10.45 37.61
CA ALA A 562 10.79 -10.69 37.51
C ALA A 562 11.53 -9.59 36.71
N GLY A 563 10.92 -8.42 36.52
CA GLY A 563 11.45 -7.32 35.72
C GLY A 563 10.72 -7.11 34.39
N TYR A 564 11.43 -6.56 33.41
CA TYR A 564 10.95 -6.33 32.06
C TYR A 564 11.14 -7.57 31.19
N VAL A 565 10.17 -7.82 30.32
CA VAL A 565 10.22 -8.83 29.28
C VAL A 565 9.83 -8.17 27.95
N VAL A 566 10.70 -8.29 26.96
CA VAL A 566 10.42 -8.06 25.54
C VAL A 566 10.13 -9.41 24.91
N VAL A 567 9.12 -9.49 24.04
CA VAL A 567 8.88 -10.69 23.22
C VAL A 567 8.83 -10.34 21.74
N GLY A 568 9.08 -11.33 20.89
CA GLY A 568 8.84 -11.21 19.46
C GLY A 568 9.21 -12.47 18.69
N ALA A 569 10.13 -12.32 17.74
CA ALA A 569 10.55 -13.40 16.86
C ALA A 569 12.00 -13.27 16.39
N GLU A 570 12.64 -14.40 16.10
CA GLU A 570 14.00 -14.49 15.59
C GLU A 570 14.07 -15.54 14.45
N ARG A 571 15.05 -15.45 13.54
CA ARG A 571 15.29 -16.45 12.49
C ARG A 571 16.76 -16.46 12.09
N ARG A 572 17.49 -17.48 12.57
CA ARG A 572 18.90 -17.75 12.26
C ARG A 572 19.08 -18.15 10.79
N GLU A 573 20.31 -18.13 10.27
CA GLU A 573 20.56 -18.54 8.88
C GLU A 573 20.20 -20.03 8.68
N GLY A 574 19.41 -20.33 7.65
CA GLY A 574 18.92 -21.69 7.37
C GLY A 574 17.79 -22.20 8.28
N SER A 575 17.40 -21.48 9.34
CA SER A 575 16.31 -21.89 10.24
C SER A 575 14.92 -21.40 9.77
N LEU A 576 13.88 -21.99 10.35
CA LEU A 576 12.54 -21.39 10.41
C LEU A 576 12.52 -20.22 11.42
N VAL A 577 11.46 -19.41 11.38
CA VAL A 577 11.24 -18.36 12.39
C VAL A 577 10.87 -19.01 13.73
N GLU A 578 11.37 -18.43 14.82
CA GLU A 578 11.24 -18.87 16.21
C GLU A 578 10.58 -17.76 17.03
N ALA A 579 9.87 -18.13 18.09
CA ALA A 579 9.49 -17.17 19.10
C ALA A 579 10.75 -16.82 19.91
N ALA A 580 10.82 -15.58 20.38
CA ALA A 580 11.94 -15.13 21.21
C ALA A 580 11.42 -14.25 22.35
N ALA A 581 12.10 -14.33 23.48
CA ALA A 581 11.88 -13.49 24.64
C ALA A 581 13.23 -13.03 25.19
N TRP A 582 13.29 -11.78 25.63
CA TRP A 582 14.46 -11.16 26.24
C TRP A 582 14.03 -10.48 27.54
N ARG A 583 14.86 -10.58 28.57
CA ARG A 583 14.56 -10.08 29.91
C ARG A 583 15.62 -9.08 30.36
N SER A 584 15.18 -8.09 31.12
CA SER A 584 16.06 -7.21 31.90
C SER A 584 15.45 -6.89 33.26
N THR A 585 16.27 -6.73 34.29
CA THR A 585 15.84 -6.26 35.63
C THR A 585 16.07 -4.77 35.87
N ASP A 586 16.95 -4.16 35.07
CA ASP A 586 17.53 -2.83 35.30
C ASP A 586 17.44 -1.89 34.07
N LEU A 587 17.03 -2.41 32.91
CA LEU A 587 17.07 -1.76 31.59
C LEU A 587 18.48 -1.55 31.01
N GLU A 588 19.53 -2.01 31.69
CA GLU A 588 20.93 -1.95 31.24
C GLU A 588 21.44 -3.31 30.76
N SER A 589 21.13 -4.38 31.51
CA SER A 589 21.59 -5.75 31.24
C SER A 589 20.45 -6.59 30.63
N TRP A 590 20.71 -7.27 29.51
CA TRP A 590 19.73 -8.11 28.83
C TRP A 590 20.15 -9.59 28.76
N GLU A 591 19.15 -10.48 28.84
CA GLU A 591 19.32 -11.93 28.76
C GLU A 591 18.25 -12.51 27.80
N ARG A 592 18.67 -13.29 26.79
CA ARG A 592 17.73 -14.03 25.93
C ARG A 592 17.27 -15.31 26.63
N ALA A 593 15.98 -15.61 26.60
CA ALA A 593 15.45 -16.90 27.01
C ALA A 593 16.03 -18.05 26.14
N ASP A 594 16.49 -19.12 26.79
CA ASP A 594 16.96 -20.36 26.15
C ASP A 594 15.97 -21.49 26.49
N ASP A 595 14.87 -21.54 25.75
CA ASP A 595 13.71 -22.38 26.07
C ASP A 595 13.13 -23.10 24.81
N PRO A 596 12.94 -24.44 24.85
CA PRO A 596 12.51 -25.23 23.70
C PRO A 596 11.02 -25.05 23.30
N ASP A 597 10.20 -24.44 24.16
CA ASP A 597 8.82 -24.07 23.82
C ASP A 597 8.76 -22.74 23.03
N LEU A 598 9.83 -21.93 23.05
CA LEU A 598 10.03 -20.79 22.14
C LEU A 598 10.64 -21.20 20.78
N GLU A 599 11.66 -22.07 20.81
CA GLU A 599 12.42 -22.49 19.61
C GLU A 599 11.73 -23.58 18.76
N ASN A 600 12.21 -23.86 17.54
CA ASN A 600 11.63 -24.89 16.68
C ASN A 600 12.11 -26.31 17.05
N SER A 601 11.16 -27.20 17.33
CA SER A 601 11.42 -28.65 17.44
C SER A 601 11.66 -29.31 16.08
N GLU A 602 12.38 -30.43 16.05
CA GLU A 602 12.60 -31.22 14.82
C GLU A 602 11.25 -31.68 14.23
N GLY A 603 10.99 -31.29 12.98
CA GLY A 603 9.69 -31.53 12.31
C GLY A 603 8.56 -30.56 12.69
N GLY A 604 8.80 -29.61 13.58
CA GLY A 604 7.88 -28.52 13.90
C GLY A 604 7.79 -27.48 12.77
N GLY A 605 6.70 -26.69 12.79
CA GLY A 605 6.61 -25.46 12.01
C GLY A 605 7.01 -24.23 12.82
N TRP A 606 7.24 -23.13 12.11
CA TRP A 606 7.72 -21.84 12.64
C TRP A 606 6.89 -21.32 13.81
N ARG A 607 7.45 -20.42 14.64
CA ARG A 607 6.77 -19.79 15.79
C ARG A 607 6.98 -18.26 15.78
N TRP A 608 6.06 -17.49 16.35
CA TRP A 608 6.28 -16.08 16.72
C TRP A 608 5.34 -15.61 17.84
N THR A 609 5.79 -14.64 18.62
CA THR A 609 4.95 -13.86 19.55
C THR A 609 4.74 -12.43 19.05
N GLY A 610 3.58 -11.85 19.34
CA GLY A 610 3.18 -10.51 18.86
C GLY A 610 2.73 -9.54 19.95
N ASP A 611 2.41 -10.06 21.14
CA ASP A 611 1.93 -9.27 22.29
C ASP A 611 2.32 -9.98 23.59
N VAL A 612 2.62 -9.21 24.64
CA VAL A 612 2.91 -9.73 25.99
C VAL A 612 2.26 -8.84 27.05
N THR A 613 1.72 -9.47 28.09
CA THR A 613 1.10 -8.81 29.23
C THR A 613 1.54 -9.51 30.52
N ALA A 614 1.44 -8.85 31.67
CA ALA A 614 1.86 -9.38 32.95
C ALA A 614 0.94 -8.96 34.10
N ASP A 615 0.96 -9.75 35.18
CA ASP A 615 0.42 -9.39 36.48
C ASP A 615 1.52 -9.53 37.56
N SER A 616 1.17 -9.46 38.85
CA SER A 616 2.16 -9.59 39.93
C SER A 616 2.63 -11.03 40.20
N ALA A 617 2.37 -11.98 39.30
CA ALA A 617 2.68 -13.41 39.46
C ALA A 617 3.16 -14.11 38.18
N ARG A 618 2.93 -13.56 36.98
CA ARG A 618 3.35 -14.15 35.70
C ARG A 618 3.40 -13.15 34.53
N TYR A 619 4.01 -13.60 33.44
CA TYR A 619 3.89 -13.08 32.08
C TYR A 619 3.00 -14.02 31.25
N VAL A 620 2.33 -13.44 30.26
CA VAL A 620 1.56 -14.15 29.22
C VAL A 620 1.89 -13.52 27.88
N ALA A 621 2.51 -14.29 26.98
CA ALA A 621 2.78 -13.88 25.61
C ALA A 621 1.86 -14.64 24.63
N VAL A 622 1.48 -14.01 23.51
CA VAL A 622 0.57 -14.62 22.52
C VAL A 622 1.02 -14.38 21.09
N GLY A 623 0.63 -15.28 20.20
CA GLY A 623 1.00 -15.24 18.79
C GLY A 623 0.52 -16.46 18.02
N ALA A 624 1.42 -17.08 17.24
CA ALA A 624 1.09 -18.24 16.43
C ALA A 624 2.24 -19.24 16.27
N ILE A 625 1.85 -20.48 15.98
CA ILE A 625 2.72 -21.57 15.54
C ILE A 625 2.20 -22.09 14.19
N GLY A 626 3.10 -22.34 13.25
CA GLY A 626 2.80 -22.97 11.97
C GLY A 626 2.56 -24.47 12.12
N ASP A 627 1.41 -24.95 11.64
CA ASP A 627 1.07 -26.37 11.54
C ASP A 627 1.64 -26.93 10.22
N PRO A 628 2.73 -27.74 10.24
CA PRO A 628 3.38 -28.20 9.02
C PRO A 628 2.49 -29.12 8.19
N ASP A 629 1.55 -29.83 8.80
CA ASP A 629 0.60 -30.74 8.14
C ASP A 629 -0.65 -30.01 7.58
N ALA A 630 -0.86 -28.74 7.95
CA ALA A 630 -2.00 -27.95 7.46
C ALA A 630 -2.02 -27.82 5.92
N PRO A 631 -3.17 -28.01 5.26
CA PRO A 631 -3.27 -27.90 3.81
C PRO A 631 -3.34 -26.43 3.34
N GLY A 632 -2.42 -26.05 2.44
CA GLY A 632 -2.35 -24.70 1.84
C GLY A 632 -1.10 -23.92 2.26
N PRO A 633 -0.98 -22.65 1.81
CA PRO A 633 0.19 -21.82 2.10
C PRO A 633 0.14 -21.12 3.48
N ARG A 634 -1.06 -20.86 3.99
CA ARG A 634 -1.30 -20.30 5.34
C ARG A 634 -1.67 -21.45 6.29
N LYS A 635 -0.98 -21.50 7.43
CA LYS A 635 -0.83 -22.68 8.31
C LYS A 635 -0.96 -22.34 9.80
N GLU A 636 -1.47 -21.17 10.11
CA GLU A 636 -1.40 -20.57 11.45
C GLU A 636 -2.32 -21.29 12.45
N ARG A 637 -1.78 -21.56 13.63
CA ARG A 637 -2.49 -21.97 14.83
C ARG A 637 -2.23 -20.95 15.94
N PRO A 638 -3.24 -20.55 16.73
CA PRO A 638 -3.03 -19.68 17.87
C PRO A 638 -2.15 -20.36 18.91
N ALA A 639 -1.27 -19.59 19.54
CA ALA A 639 -0.40 -20.06 20.61
C ALA A 639 -0.31 -19.02 21.73
N ILE A 640 -0.16 -19.54 22.95
CA ILE A 640 -0.04 -18.78 24.20
C ILE A 640 1.17 -19.36 24.94
N TRP A 641 2.07 -18.51 25.41
CA TRP A 641 3.20 -18.88 26.25
C TRP A 641 3.03 -18.26 27.64
N MET A 642 3.26 -19.05 28.68
CA MET A 642 3.09 -18.66 30.08
C MET A 642 4.46 -18.71 30.79
N SER A 643 4.81 -17.70 31.58
CA SER A 643 6.07 -17.72 32.35
C SER A 643 5.92 -17.03 33.72
N GLN A 644 6.71 -17.44 34.72
CA GLN A 644 6.78 -16.76 36.02
C GLN A 644 8.01 -15.85 36.15
N ASP A 645 9.03 -16.04 35.32
CA ASP A 645 10.33 -15.35 35.39
C ASP A 645 10.72 -14.59 34.12
N GLY A 646 10.02 -14.82 33.00
CA GLY A 646 10.34 -14.27 31.68
C GLY A 646 11.35 -15.10 30.88
N MET A 647 11.89 -16.18 31.47
CA MET A 647 12.99 -16.98 30.94
C MET A 647 12.56 -18.41 30.60
N SER A 648 11.84 -19.09 31.50
CA SER A 648 11.24 -20.40 31.25
C SER A 648 9.77 -20.24 30.84
N TRP A 649 9.32 -20.90 29.78
CA TRP A 649 7.99 -20.69 29.19
C TRP A 649 7.24 -22.01 28.92
N ASP A 650 6.02 -22.16 29.44
CA ASP A 650 5.12 -23.25 29.07
C ASP A 650 4.27 -22.84 27.84
N VAL A 651 4.29 -23.60 26.73
CA VAL A 651 3.43 -23.33 25.57
C VAL A 651 2.08 -24.06 25.62
N HIS A 652 1.04 -23.34 25.21
CA HIS A 652 -0.32 -23.85 25.03
C HIS A 652 -0.85 -23.52 23.64
N GLN A 653 -1.27 -24.54 22.90
CA GLN A 653 -1.91 -24.43 21.58
C GLN A 653 -3.43 -24.61 21.72
N PRO A 654 -4.21 -23.54 21.95
CA PRO A 654 -5.67 -23.62 21.98
C PRO A 654 -6.24 -24.05 20.62
N THR A 655 -7.38 -24.75 20.63
CA THR A 655 -8.05 -25.15 19.40
C THR A 655 -8.62 -23.94 18.66
N LEU A 656 -8.60 -23.97 17.33
CA LEU A 656 -9.29 -22.96 16.52
C LEU A 656 -10.83 -23.09 16.66
N PRO A 657 -11.60 -22.00 16.51
CA PRO A 657 -13.04 -22.08 16.27
C PRO A 657 -13.35 -22.97 15.07
N ALA A 658 -14.46 -23.72 15.10
CA ALA A 658 -14.72 -24.82 14.17
C ALA A 658 -14.90 -24.39 12.70
N GLU A 659 -15.11 -23.11 12.43
CA GLU A 659 -15.17 -22.51 11.10
C GLU A 659 -13.83 -21.96 10.56
N ALA A 660 -12.79 -21.88 11.40
CA ALA A 660 -11.49 -21.35 11.01
C ALA A 660 -10.62 -22.42 10.33
N SER A 661 -9.97 -22.04 9.24
CA SER A 661 -8.96 -22.88 8.56
C SER A 661 -7.54 -22.61 9.09
N TYR A 662 -7.30 -21.38 9.51
CA TYR A 662 -6.09 -20.91 10.19
C TYR A 662 -6.44 -19.68 11.06
N GLY A 663 -5.55 -19.30 11.96
CA GLY A 663 -5.69 -18.09 12.78
C GLY A 663 -4.56 -17.92 13.79
N TYR A 664 -4.44 -16.71 14.33
CA TYR A 664 -3.40 -16.30 15.28
C TYR A 664 -3.99 -15.47 16.42
N LEU A 665 -3.29 -15.39 17.55
CA LEU A 665 -3.58 -14.42 18.61
C LEU A 665 -2.72 -13.17 18.44
N SER A 666 -3.25 -12.00 18.83
CA SER A 666 -2.64 -10.70 18.56
C SER A 666 -2.67 -9.72 19.73
N ARG A 667 -3.49 -9.96 20.76
CA ARG A 667 -3.52 -9.18 22.02
C ARG A 667 -3.88 -10.05 23.21
N ALA A 668 -3.36 -9.74 24.39
CA ALA A 668 -3.71 -10.40 25.65
C ALA A 668 -3.93 -9.41 26.80
N ALA A 669 -4.80 -9.79 27.76
CA ALA A 669 -4.95 -9.09 29.03
C ALA A 669 -5.26 -10.07 30.17
N ILE A 670 -4.82 -9.72 31.38
CA ILE A 670 -5.02 -10.51 32.60
C ILE A 670 -5.89 -9.75 33.59
N LYS A 671 -6.82 -10.46 34.24
CA LYS A 671 -7.60 -9.95 35.36
C LYS A 671 -7.78 -11.05 36.42
N GLY A 672 -6.93 -11.04 37.45
CA GLY A 672 -6.97 -12.04 38.51
C GLY A 672 -6.68 -13.44 37.98
N SER A 673 -7.55 -14.42 38.19
CA SER A 673 -7.37 -15.76 37.61
C SER A 673 -7.77 -15.85 36.12
N THR A 674 -8.43 -14.84 35.57
CA THR A 674 -8.88 -14.84 34.17
C THR A 674 -7.81 -14.24 33.26
N VAL A 675 -7.42 -14.99 32.24
CA VAL A 675 -6.52 -14.55 31.15
C VAL A 675 -7.31 -14.64 29.86
N ALA A 676 -7.42 -13.53 29.14
CA ALA A 676 -8.15 -13.47 27.88
C ALA A 676 -7.24 -12.91 26.78
N ALA A 677 -7.19 -13.61 25.65
CA ALA A 677 -6.48 -13.20 24.45
C ALA A 677 -7.46 -13.04 23.28
N LEU A 678 -7.21 -12.09 22.40
CA LEU A 678 -7.94 -11.86 21.17
C LEU A 678 -7.08 -12.15 19.95
N GLY A 679 -7.72 -12.55 18.86
CA GLY A 679 -7.05 -12.94 17.62
C GLY A 679 -7.97 -12.96 16.41
N VAL A 680 -7.37 -13.22 15.25
CA VAL A 680 -8.06 -13.26 13.95
C VAL A 680 -8.06 -14.68 13.41
N GLY A 681 -9.25 -15.21 13.12
CA GLY A 681 -9.45 -16.49 12.44
C GLY A 681 -9.93 -16.28 11.01
N GLN A 682 -9.47 -17.10 10.07
CA GLN A 682 -9.94 -17.06 8.68
C GLN A 682 -10.95 -18.16 8.39
N SER A 683 -12.13 -17.78 7.92
CA SER A 683 -13.16 -18.69 7.40
C SER A 683 -13.31 -18.58 5.88
N ALA A 684 -14.07 -19.50 5.27
CA ALA A 684 -14.49 -19.41 3.88
C ALA A 684 -15.40 -18.20 3.55
N ASN A 685 -15.85 -17.45 4.57
CA ASN A 685 -16.67 -16.24 4.43
C ASN A 685 -15.86 -14.93 4.65
N GLY A 686 -14.58 -15.02 5.06
CA GLY A 686 -13.76 -13.88 5.46
C GLY A 686 -13.06 -14.08 6.81
N ALA A 687 -12.28 -13.06 7.21
CA ALA A 687 -11.68 -12.95 8.53
C ALA A 687 -12.76 -12.68 9.61
N PHE A 688 -12.50 -13.09 10.85
CA PHE A 688 -13.36 -12.81 11.99
C PHE A 688 -12.58 -12.82 13.31
N LEU A 689 -13.08 -12.12 14.33
CA LEU A 689 -12.48 -12.09 15.66
C LEU A 689 -12.87 -13.32 16.49
N PHE A 690 -11.92 -13.84 17.26
CA PHE A 690 -12.16 -14.82 18.31
C PHE A 690 -11.36 -14.48 19.56
N SER A 691 -11.86 -14.87 20.72
CA SER A 691 -11.08 -14.90 21.96
C SER A 691 -10.67 -16.32 22.32
N VAL A 692 -9.54 -16.42 23.01
CA VAL A 692 -9.15 -17.60 23.78
C VAL A 692 -9.08 -17.17 25.24
N VAL A 693 -9.72 -17.91 26.13
CA VAL A 693 -9.79 -17.53 27.55
C VAL A 693 -9.56 -18.70 28.50
N SER A 694 -8.82 -18.42 29.55
CA SER A 694 -8.70 -19.24 30.76
C SER A 694 -9.31 -18.49 31.94
N ASN A 695 -9.94 -19.20 32.88
CA ASN A 695 -10.48 -18.64 34.12
C ASN A 695 -9.79 -19.21 35.39
N ASP A 696 -8.89 -20.18 35.22
CA ASP A 696 -8.19 -20.91 36.28
C ASP A 696 -6.69 -20.64 36.33
N GLY A 697 -6.27 -19.55 35.67
CA GLY A 697 -4.91 -19.02 35.66
C GLY A 697 -4.00 -19.56 34.56
N GLY A 698 -4.58 -20.06 33.46
CA GLY A 698 -3.87 -20.60 32.29
C GLY A 698 -3.88 -22.12 32.18
N LYS A 699 -4.60 -22.84 33.05
CA LYS A 699 -4.55 -24.31 33.13
C LYS A 699 -5.54 -24.99 32.18
N THR A 700 -6.68 -24.36 31.95
CA THR A 700 -7.63 -24.75 30.90
C THR A 700 -7.98 -23.55 30.04
N TRP A 701 -8.12 -23.79 28.73
CA TRP A 701 -8.39 -22.78 27.71
C TRP A 701 -9.63 -23.17 26.91
N ARG A 702 -10.44 -22.17 26.54
CA ARG A 702 -11.55 -22.32 25.58
C ARG A 702 -11.49 -21.21 24.54
N SER A 703 -11.78 -21.56 23.30
CA SER A 703 -11.85 -20.62 22.17
C SER A 703 -13.31 -20.26 21.88
N VAL A 704 -13.60 -18.98 21.67
CA VAL A 704 -14.94 -18.44 21.49
C VAL A 704 -14.92 -17.40 20.36
N ARG A 705 -15.71 -17.61 19.31
CA ARG A 705 -15.91 -16.60 18.26
C ARG A 705 -16.67 -15.40 18.83
N LEU A 706 -16.20 -14.18 18.55
CA LEU A 706 -16.95 -12.97 18.88
C LEU A 706 -18.21 -12.88 18.01
N PRO A 707 -19.32 -12.31 18.50
CA PRO A 707 -20.55 -12.14 17.73
C PRO A 707 -20.32 -11.57 16.32
N ASP A 708 -21.06 -12.04 15.33
CA ASP A 708 -20.99 -11.51 13.96
C ASP A 708 -21.35 -10.01 13.96
N GLU A 709 -20.34 -9.16 13.74
CA GLU A 709 -20.57 -7.87 13.08
C GLU A 709 -21.24 -8.09 11.72
N SER A 710 -21.83 -7.04 11.14
CA SER A 710 -22.67 -7.21 9.95
C SER A 710 -21.87 -7.84 8.79
N ARG A 711 -22.36 -8.94 8.21
CA ARG A 711 -21.67 -9.78 7.20
C ARG A 711 -21.37 -9.11 5.84
N ALA A 712 -21.46 -7.78 5.78
CA ALA A 712 -21.04 -6.95 4.66
C ALA A 712 -19.78 -6.12 4.97
N ALA A 713 -19.38 -6.03 6.24
CA ALA A 713 -18.15 -5.39 6.68
C ALA A 713 -16.98 -6.39 6.66
N GLU A 714 -15.81 -5.87 6.31
CA GLU A 714 -14.50 -6.51 6.38
C GLU A 714 -13.81 -6.07 7.68
N LEU A 715 -13.06 -6.99 8.28
CA LEU A 715 -12.31 -6.78 9.53
C LEU A 715 -10.87 -6.39 9.21
N GLU A 716 -10.41 -5.26 9.74
CA GLU A 716 -9.00 -4.91 9.67
C GLU A 716 -8.20 -5.67 10.73
N THR A 717 -7.26 -6.49 10.27
CA THR A 717 -6.59 -7.51 11.09
C THR A 717 -5.45 -6.96 11.96
N GLY A 718 -4.92 -5.78 11.63
CA GLY A 718 -3.81 -5.11 12.32
C GLY A 718 -4.21 -3.99 13.31
N ALA A 719 -5.51 -3.71 13.44
CA ALA A 719 -6.02 -2.60 14.27
C ALA A 719 -6.84 -3.12 15.47
N ILE A 720 -6.17 -3.91 16.33
CA ILE A 720 -6.74 -4.53 17.52
C ILE A 720 -5.95 -4.11 18.77
N ALA A 721 -6.65 -3.69 19.82
CA ALA A 721 -6.07 -3.39 21.14
C ALA A 721 -6.95 -3.94 22.27
N MET A 722 -6.38 -4.24 23.44
CA MET A 722 -7.09 -4.86 24.57
C MET A 722 -6.52 -4.38 25.89
N THR A 723 -7.35 -4.24 26.93
CA THR A 723 -6.94 -3.83 28.27
C THR A 723 -7.88 -4.40 29.34
N PRO A 724 -7.40 -4.77 30.55
CA PRO A 724 -8.27 -5.18 31.64
C PRO A 724 -8.97 -3.96 32.27
N THR A 725 -10.19 -4.16 32.78
CA THR A 725 -10.98 -3.13 33.46
C THR A 725 -11.46 -3.61 34.83
N ALA A 726 -11.96 -2.69 35.66
CA ALA A 726 -12.55 -3.01 36.96
C ALA A 726 -13.69 -4.05 36.85
N GLU A 727 -14.47 -4.02 35.77
CA GLU A 727 -15.61 -4.93 35.56
C GLU A 727 -15.26 -6.15 34.67
N GLY A 728 -14.26 -6.05 33.79
CA GLY A 728 -13.79 -7.19 33.00
C GLY A 728 -12.64 -6.85 32.06
N PHE A 729 -12.93 -6.84 30.77
CA PHE A 729 -12.01 -6.51 29.68
C PHE A 729 -12.70 -5.55 28.72
N ALA A 730 -11.93 -4.60 28.20
CA ALA A 730 -12.29 -3.78 27.06
C ALA A 730 -11.29 -4.06 25.93
N ALA A 731 -11.79 -4.11 24.70
CA ALA A 731 -10.97 -4.23 23.51
C ALA A 731 -11.54 -3.37 22.39
N VAL A 732 -10.75 -3.08 21.37
CA VAL A 732 -11.18 -2.38 20.17
C VAL A 732 -10.74 -3.14 18.93
N SER A 733 -11.56 -3.07 17.89
CA SER A 733 -11.25 -3.47 16.53
C SER A 733 -11.70 -2.40 15.54
N THR A 734 -11.38 -2.61 14.27
CA THR A 734 -11.67 -1.66 13.19
C THR A 734 -12.30 -2.44 12.02
N SER A 735 -13.44 -1.99 11.48
CA SER A 735 -14.20 -2.72 10.46
C SER A 735 -15.07 -1.84 9.57
N GLY A 736 -15.42 -2.31 8.37
CA GLY A 736 -16.06 -1.49 7.34
C GLY A 736 -15.73 -1.97 5.93
N ALA A 737 -15.47 -1.07 5.00
CA ALA A 737 -14.88 -1.40 3.70
C ALA A 737 -13.45 -0.81 3.62
N PRO A 738 -12.59 -1.30 2.70
CA PRO A 738 -11.26 -0.73 2.50
C PRO A 738 -11.28 0.80 2.34
N ALA A 739 -10.38 1.48 3.05
CA ALA A 739 -10.31 2.94 3.22
C ALA A 739 -11.50 3.62 3.95
N THR A 740 -12.49 2.86 4.44
CA THR A 740 -13.69 3.37 5.14
C THR A 740 -14.02 2.59 6.44
N TYR A 741 -13.01 2.21 7.21
CA TYR A 741 -13.21 1.43 8.43
C TYR A 741 -13.60 2.32 9.64
N ASP A 742 -14.69 1.97 10.33
CA ASP A 742 -15.15 2.54 11.62
C ASP A 742 -14.53 1.75 12.79
N VAL A 743 -14.46 2.36 13.99
CA VAL A 743 -14.01 1.69 15.24
C VAL A 743 -15.17 0.95 15.91
N VAL A 744 -14.89 -0.25 16.45
CA VAL A 744 -15.82 -1.02 17.29
C VAL A 744 -15.19 -1.29 18.66
N LEU A 745 -15.91 -0.95 19.74
CA LEU A 745 -15.54 -1.29 21.12
C LEU A 745 -16.18 -2.62 21.52
N TRP A 746 -15.37 -3.51 22.06
CA TRP A 746 -15.77 -4.82 22.58
C TRP A 746 -15.65 -4.86 24.09
N THR A 747 -16.67 -5.40 24.77
CA THR A 747 -16.74 -5.43 26.24
C THR A 747 -17.09 -6.84 26.72
N SER A 748 -16.41 -7.32 27.78
CA SER A 748 -16.69 -8.65 28.36
C SER A 748 -16.31 -8.73 29.83
N THR A 749 -17.15 -9.33 30.66
CA THR A 749 -16.85 -9.57 32.09
C THR A 749 -16.04 -10.85 32.35
N ASP A 750 -16.03 -11.80 31.42
CA ASP A 750 -15.47 -13.16 31.58
C ASP A 750 -14.49 -13.57 30.46
N GLY A 751 -14.15 -12.67 29.53
CA GLY A 751 -13.24 -12.89 28.40
C GLY A 751 -13.79 -13.79 27.27
N ALA A 752 -15.05 -14.23 27.35
CA ALA A 752 -15.73 -15.04 26.33
C ALA A 752 -17.04 -14.42 25.85
N SER A 753 -17.80 -13.85 26.78
CA SER A 753 -19.11 -13.26 26.57
C SER A 753 -18.93 -11.81 26.13
N TRP A 754 -18.56 -11.62 24.86
CA TRP A 754 -18.26 -10.31 24.28
C TRP A 754 -19.51 -9.60 23.76
N ARG A 755 -19.55 -8.28 23.90
CA ARG A 755 -20.57 -7.39 23.35
C ARG A 755 -19.93 -6.29 22.50
N PRO A 756 -20.34 -6.08 21.24
CA PRO A 756 -19.91 -4.94 20.46
C PRO A 756 -20.71 -3.69 20.84
N ILE A 757 -20.05 -2.54 20.75
CA ILE A 757 -20.61 -1.19 20.82
C ILE A 757 -19.91 -0.42 19.69
N THR A 758 -20.66 0.13 18.74
CA THR A 758 -20.10 0.99 17.68
C THR A 758 -20.13 2.45 18.14
N PRO A 759 -19.01 3.02 18.64
CA PRO A 759 -18.92 4.45 18.91
C PRO A 759 -19.19 5.29 17.64
N ARG A 760 -19.55 6.56 17.83
CA ARG A 760 -19.90 7.46 16.72
C ARG A 760 -19.27 8.84 16.88
N GLY A 761 -18.98 9.46 15.74
CA GLY A 761 -18.43 10.82 15.63
C GLY A 761 -16.93 10.85 15.39
N THR A 762 -16.34 12.03 15.58
CA THR A 762 -14.95 12.34 15.25
C THR A 762 -13.97 11.28 15.75
N GLY A 763 -13.12 10.82 14.85
CA GLY A 763 -12.05 9.85 15.12
C GLY A 763 -12.49 8.44 15.51
N LEU A 764 -13.77 8.10 15.34
CA LEU A 764 -14.32 6.76 15.66
C LEU A 764 -15.25 6.22 14.58
N SER A 765 -15.87 7.08 13.77
CA SER A 765 -16.67 6.66 12.62
C SER A 765 -16.79 7.75 11.56
N GLY A 766 -16.85 7.40 10.27
CA GLY A 766 -17.37 8.30 9.23
C GLY A 766 -16.62 8.30 7.90
N GLY A 767 -15.92 9.40 7.62
CA GLY A 767 -15.18 9.62 6.37
C GLY A 767 -13.72 9.18 6.50
N GLY A 768 -13.22 8.42 5.54
CA GLY A 768 -11.93 7.74 5.65
C GLY A 768 -11.97 6.62 6.69
N THR A 769 -10.80 6.26 7.20
CA THR A 769 -10.59 5.16 8.15
C THR A 769 -10.29 5.70 9.54
N GLN A 770 -10.74 5.02 10.60
CA GLN A 770 -10.43 5.38 11.99
C GLN A 770 -9.98 4.14 12.77
N ARG A 771 -8.85 4.24 13.47
CA ARG A 771 -8.18 3.14 14.17
C ARG A 771 -7.83 3.53 15.59
N VAL A 772 -7.93 2.56 16.51
CA VAL A 772 -7.38 2.65 17.88
C VAL A 772 -6.42 1.47 18.06
N HIS A 773 -5.12 1.74 18.08
CA HIS A 773 -4.06 0.73 18.14
C HIS A 773 -3.57 0.44 19.56
N GLY A 774 -3.65 1.43 20.46
CA GLY A 774 -3.29 1.33 21.87
C GLY A 774 -4.50 1.65 22.77
N LEU A 775 -4.65 0.91 23.86
CA LEU A 775 -5.80 1.03 24.77
C LEU A 775 -5.36 0.78 26.22
N THR A 776 -5.69 1.68 27.15
CA THR A 776 -5.32 1.56 28.57
C THR A 776 -6.36 2.16 29.51
N MET A 777 -6.28 1.80 30.79
CA MET A 777 -7.11 2.36 31.87
C MET A 777 -6.35 3.45 32.62
N LEU A 778 -6.86 4.69 32.59
CA LEU A 778 -6.23 5.86 33.23
C LEU A 778 -7.26 6.68 34.02
N GLY A 779 -6.99 6.97 35.29
CA GLY A 779 -7.88 7.77 36.15
C GLY A 779 -9.31 7.20 36.28
N GLY A 780 -9.46 5.88 36.16
CA GLY A 780 -10.78 5.22 36.13
C GLY A 780 -11.56 5.38 34.81
N ARG A 781 -10.89 5.78 33.72
CA ARG A 781 -11.46 5.91 32.37
C ARG A 781 -10.69 5.05 31.37
N LEU A 782 -11.35 4.67 30.28
CA LEU A 782 -10.71 4.00 29.15
C LEU A 782 -10.12 5.05 28.21
N VAL A 783 -8.83 4.95 27.91
CA VAL A 783 -8.10 5.86 27.03
C VAL A 783 -7.57 5.06 25.84
N GLY A 784 -7.92 5.49 24.63
CA GLY A 784 -7.45 4.91 23.37
C GLY A 784 -6.58 5.88 22.59
N VAL A 785 -5.58 5.36 21.88
CA VAL A 785 -4.76 6.10 20.92
C VAL A 785 -4.70 5.39 19.57
N GLY A 786 -4.60 6.15 18.50
CA GLY A 786 -4.42 5.64 17.14
C GLY A 786 -4.47 6.75 16.10
N THR A 787 -4.94 6.42 14.90
CA THR A 787 -4.94 7.33 13.75
C THR A 787 -6.29 7.29 13.05
N SER A 788 -6.75 8.46 12.63
CA SER A 788 -7.82 8.63 11.65
C SER A 788 -7.20 9.20 10.39
N ALA A 789 -7.55 8.68 9.23
CA ALA A 789 -6.98 9.18 7.97
C ALA A 789 -8.05 9.22 6.89
N ASP A 790 -7.94 10.22 6.03
CA ASP A 790 -8.72 10.36 4.80
C ASP A 790 -7.78 10.77 3.65
N PHE A 791 -8.33 11.41 2.61
CA PHE A 791 -7.62 11.79 1.40
C PHE A 791 -7.01 13.21 1.47
N GLU A 792 -7.21 13.93 2.58
CA GLU A 792 -6.62 15.24 2.88
C GLU A 792 -5.52 15.14 3.98
N GLY A 793 -5.46 14.05 4.76
CA GLY A 793 -4.38 13.85 5.74
C GLY A 793 -4.46 12.60 6.63
N GLU A 794 -3.45 12.44 7.49
CA GLU A 794 -3.48 11.59 8.68
C GLU A 794 -3.62 12.45 9.94
N HIS A 795 -4.39 11.97 10.91
CA HIS A 795 -4.79 12.69 12.10
C HIS A 795 -4.67 11.80 13.36
N VAL A 796 -3.88 12.25 14.32
CA VAL A 796 -3.65 11.53 15.57
C VAL A 796 -4.91 11.57 16.42
N THR A 797 -5.38 10.40 16.82
CA THR A 797 -6.67 10.21 17.48
C THR A 797 -6.48 9.86 18.95
N LEU A 798 -7.06 10.67 19.84
CA LEU A 798 -7.07 10.45 21.29
C LEU A 798 -8.52 10.28 21.77
N TRP A 799 -8.88 9.09 22.22
CA TRP A 799 -10.22 8.75 22.69
C TRP A 799 -10.28 8.57 24.21
N ARG A 800 -11.39 8.99 24.85
CA ARG A 800 -11.56 8.97 26.32
C ARG A 800 -13.00 8.70 26.76
N THR A 801 -13.38 7.43 26.79
CA THR A 801 -14.71 6.99 27.26
C THR A 801 -14.69 6.62 28.75
N PRO A 802 -15.82 6.70 29.49
CA PRO A 802 -16.00 5.90 30.70
C PRO A 802 -15.70 4.42 30.40
N PRO A 803 -15.25 3.63 31.39
CA PRO A 803 -15.20 2.19 31.23
C PRO A 803 -16.64 1.66 31.00
N PRO A 804 -16.81 0.62 30.16
CA PRO A 804 -18.11 0.04 29.86
C PRO A 804 -18.66 -0.85 30.98
#